data_AF-A0A8S1D3E4-F1
#
_entry.id   AF-A0A8S1D3E4-F1
#
_cell.length_a   1.000
_cell.length_b   1.000
_cell.length_c   1.000
_cell.angle_alpha   90.00
_cell.angle_beta   90.00
_cell.angle_gamma   90.00
#
_symmetry.space_group_name_H-M   'P 1'
#
loop_
_entity.id
_entity.type
_entity.pdbx_description
1 polymer ?
#
loop_
_entity_poly.entity_id
_entity_poly.type
_entity_poly.pdbx_seq_one_letter_code
_entity_poly.pdbx_strand_id
1 'polypeptide(L)'
;MTPIMDTLSLMDMKQEPADGENRLFAALAVLLKAPDRKKSFKSVEDSLRIKISEANHTLGFENLAQSVDPLIQQCGPLPESNTSDTAWDFSCVTLSILFELKNILKDGALLSVQHKSHLRAAAEFLSALGVSPLLQPGVGIPLESRCNAPITFPRNDTKKLSYLLRAILCLMQNKNTDIYSVFTANLMLDILAGLFQLSHEDKSFKLETSKFIRSTHPPTVMKYLLLLLKPNPKCPKWFLLTTTSYLNKCLMSPGGVISTVRALHDVQSEHDVLEKYAKTARIILQPDFARNAEYYKKLCPQVLYLLNSSNEEYKKVASEIVQGLHLKNAEFCHQGLFFPICQVFEQDFGDLEGRLILDQEQEIKISSSVELLILLISHSKISPDVLSRHFNDICAFYLATRKTGGTPALRCRTKDLLSQVIVQAEEASIWHTISTLPEDCLESLSEDSAVAQAMFSNFLKRFSTVDDLQEKMLLVSLLSSLAGLPSVQDEFMKKPSDQLINLLKVLLEGESAEILDLALMLLLAIISHSEDNLKKCQKLLPAVQKLRTSKHISEETKILVEQTFAIIATFGAVSGDVLLVEKKLKKMFKEKKKIEEIKPQKPQQAGPAKLSFKESLEEAADEEIPVKGHGYLSLTKLIRNKDQYSKEQAAELF
;
A
#
# COMPACT_ATOMS: atom_id res chain seq x y z
N MET A 1 36.58 -27.69 -12.59
CA MET A 1 37.79 -26.97 -12.10
C MET A 1 38.14 -27.53 -10.74
N THR A 2 39.24 -28.27 -10.67
CA THR A 2 39.84 -28.90 -9.48
C THR A 2 40.38 -27.83 -8.52
N PRO A 3 40.46 -28.09 -7.20
CA PRO A 3 40.97 -27.12 -6.23
C PRO A 3 42.50 -27.14 -6.23
N ILE A 4 43.11 -26.11 -6.79
CA ILE A 4 44.54 -25.81 -6.64
C ILE A 4 44.58 -24.58 -5.71
N MET A 5 44.62 -24.82 -4.41
CA MET A 5 44.68 -23.77 -3.38
C MET A 5 45.99 -23.78 -2.56
N ASP A 6 46.87 -24.77 -2.73
CA ASP A 6 47.97 -24.99 -1.76
C ASP A 6 49.40 -24.76 -2.29
N THR A 7 49.59 -24.15 -3.47
CA THR A 7 50.96 -23.95 -4.01
C THR A 7 51.19 -22.53 -4.52
N LEU A 8 51.25 -21.56 -3.61
CA LEU A 8 51.91 -20.27 -3.83
C LEU A 8 52.62 -19.82 -2.54
N SER A 9 53.79 -20.41 -2.28
CA SER A 9 54.78 -19.80 -1.39
C SER A 9 55.54 -18.76 -2.21
N LEU A 10 55.19 -17.48 -2.02
CA LEU A 10 55.83 -16.34 -2.67
C LEU A 10 57.31 -16.25 -2.31
N MET A 11 58.10 -15.83 -3.30
CA MET A 11 59.52 -15.56 -3.22
C MET A 11 59.90 -14.73 -1.98
N ASP A 12 61.05 -15.06 -1.41
CA ASP A 12 61.67 -14.51 -0.20
C ASP A 12 61.79 -12.96 -0.23
N MET A 13 60.70 -12.25 0.07
CA MET A 13 60.74 -10.84 0.47
C MET A 13 60.97 -10.78 1.99
N LYS A 14 62.21 -10.98 2.44
CA LYS A 14 62.61 -10.85 3.85
C LYS A 14 62.78 -9.38 4.31
N GLN A 15 62.04 -8.44 3.74
CA GLN A 15 61.98 -7.05 4.22
C GLN A 15 60.69 -6.82 5.00
N GLU A 16 60.75 -5.98 6.03
CA GLU A 16 59.63 -5.74 6.96
C GLU A 16 58.33 -5.36 6.20
N PRO A 17 57.17 -5.92 6.60
CA PRO A 17 55.90 -5.76 5.88
C PRO A 17 55.44 -4.29 5.73
N ALA A 18 55.92 -3.39 6.58
CA ALA A 18 55.62 -1.96 6.51
C ALA A 18 56.29 -1.23 5.32
N ASP A 19 57.42 -1.75 4.81
CA ASP A 19 58.09 -1.15 3.65
C ASP A 19 57.36 -1.50 2.34
N GLY A 20 56.82 -2.72 2.24
CA GLY A 20 56.09 -3.19 1.06
C GLY A 20 54.83 -2.37 0.75
N GLU A 21 54.00 -2.09 1.76
CA GLU A 21 52.79 -1.27 1.59
C GLU A 21 53.13 0.15 1.10
N ASN A 22 54.07 0.82 1.77
CA ASN A 22 54.45 2.20 1.45
C ASN A 22 55.05 2.29 0.04
N ARG A 23 55.85 1.31 -0.37
CA ARG A 23 56.42 1.23 -1.73
C ARG A 23 55.33 1.07 -2.79
N LEU A 24 54.32 0.23 -2.56
CA LEU A 24 53.19 0.06 -3.49
C LEU A 24 52.36 1.33 -3.62
N PHE A 25 52.05 2.01 -2.51
CA PHE A 25 51.36 3.30 -2.56
C PHE A 25 52.19 4.42 -3.17
N ALA A 26 53.52 4.41 -3.00
CA ALA A 26 54.42 5.35 -3.67
C ALA A 26 54.44 5.13 -5.18
N ALA A 27 54.52 3.87 -5.63
CA ALA A 27 54.43 3.53 -7.05
C ALA A 27 53.06 3.93 -7.63
N LEU A 28 51.98 3.67 -6.90
CA LEU A 28 50.64 4.11 -7.28
C LEU A 28 50.55 5.64 -7.37
N ALA A 29 51.13 6.36 -6.42
CA ALA A 29 51.14 7.83 -6.45
C ALA A 29 51.90 8.38 -7.67
N VAL A 30 53.05 7.79 -8.02
CA VAL A 30 53.82 8.14 -9.22
C VAL A 30 52.98 7.92 -10.48
N LEU A 31 52.33 6.77 -10.57
CA LEU A 31 51.51 6.38 -11.71
C LEU A 31 50.31 7.32 -11.91
N LEU A 32 49.69 7.77 -10.82
CA LEU A 32 48.47 8.59 -10.81
C LEU A 32 48.72 10.10 -10.89
N LYS A 33 49.98 10.57 -10.88
CA LYS A 33 50.26 11.99 -11.12
C LYS A 33 49.61 12.40 -12.43
N ALA A 34 48.76 13.43 -12.42
CA ALA A 34 47.97 13.79 -13.60
C ALA A 34 48.89 14.12 -14.79
N PRO A 35 48.62 13.60 -16.00
CA PRO A 35 49.25 14.12 -17.21
C PRO A 35 48.77 15.55 -17.45
N ASP A 36 49.67 16.40 -17.97
CA ASP A 36 49.39 17.80 -18.20
C ASP A 36 48.26 17.96 -19.26
N ARG A 37 47.11 18.49 -18.82
CA ARG A 37 45.83 18.41 -19.55
C ARG A 37 45.79 19.23 -20.83
N LYS A 38 46.76 20.13 -21.05
CA LYS A 38 46.84 21.00 -22.23
C LYS A 38 47.63 20.38 -23.39
N LYS A 39 48.17 19.18 -23.23
CA LYS A 39 49.07 18.56 -24.21
C LYS A 39 48.33 17.69 -25.23
N SER A 40 48.94 17.51 -26.39
CA SER A 40 48.42 16.65 -27.46
C SER A 40 48.30 15.18 -27.02
N PHE A 41 47.45 14.40 -27.68
CA PHE A 41 47.24 12.98 -27.38
C PHE A 41 48.55 12.17 -27.30
N LYS A 42 49.46 12.35 -28.27
CA LYS A 42 50.78 11.70 -28.29
C LYS A 42 51.61 12.06 -27.04
N SER A 43 51.55 13.32 -26.61
CA SER A 43 52.25 13.75 -25.40
C SER A 43 51.63 13.17 -24.11
N VAL A 44 50.33 12.87 -24.10
CA VAL A 44 49.70 12.17 -22.97
C VAL A 44 50.16 10.70 -22.94
N GLU A 45 50.22 10.05 -24.09
CA GLU A 45 50.74 8.68 -24.21
C GLU A 45 52.20 8.58 -23.75
N ASP A 46 53.07 9.46 -24.24
CA ASP A 46 54.48 9.51 -23.81
C ASP A 46 54.60 9.76 -22.30
N SER A 47 53.75 10.63 -21.73
CA SER A 47 53.71 10.86 -20.29
C SER A 47 53.28 9.62 -19.50
N LEU A 48 52.35 8.80 -20.02
CA LEU A 48 51.95 7.55 -19.39
C LEU A 48 53.09 6.52 -19.44
N ARG A 49 53.81 6.40 -20.56
CA ARG A 49 54.97 5.49 -20.68
C ARG A 49 56.06 5.82 -19.66
N ILE A 50 56.38 7.11 -19.50
CA ILE A 50 57.34 7.57 -18.49
C ILE A 50 56.88 7.17 -17.09
N LYS A 51 55.62 7.43 -16.74
CA LYS A 51 55.06 7.08 -15.41
C LYS A 51 55.02 5.58 -15.14
N ILE A 52 54.72 4.77 -16.15
CA ILE A 52 54.80 3.31 -16.07
C ILE A 52 56.24 2.89 -15.74
N SER A 53 57.22 3.46 -16.46
CA SER A 53 58.64 3.16 -16.22
C SER A 53 59.08 3.59 -14.81
N GLU A 54 58.69 4.77 -14.34
CA GLU A 54 59.00 5.28 -12.99
C GLU A 54 58.35 4.44 -11.89
N ALA A 55 57.10 4.02 -12.09
CA ALA A 55 56.40 3.13 -11.16
C ALA A 55 57.07 1.76 -11.08
N ASN A 56 57.45 1.16 -12.23
CA ASN A 56 58.18 -0.11 -12.27
C ASN A 56 59.53 -0.01 -11.55
N HIS A 57 60.26 1.09 -11.75
CA HIS A 57 61.52 1.35 -11.03
C HIS A 57 61.29 1.44 -9.51
N THR A 58 60.23 2.10 -9.07
CA THR A 58 59.88 2.22 -7.64
C THR A 58 59.53 0.85 -7.02
N LEU A 59 58.89 -0.02 -7.79
CA LEU A 59 58.56 -1.37 -7.36
C LEU A 59 59.80 -2.29 -7.37
N GLY A 60 60.88 -1.90 -8.05
CA GLY A 60 62.12 -2.70 -8.15
C GLY A 60 62.00 -3.87 -9.11
N PHE A 61 61.07 -3.82 -10.06
CA PHE A 61 60.91 -4.85 -11.08
C PHE A 61 61.32 -4.28 -12.44
N GLU A 62 62.22 -4.99 -13.13
CA GLU A 62 62.58 -4.66 -14.50
C GLU A 62 61.42 -4.97 -15.48
N ASN A 63 60.43 -5.80 -15.09
CA ASN A 63 59.26 -6.12 -15.92
C ASN A 63 58.03 -6.60 -15.10
N LEU A 64 57.27 -5.66 -14.52
CA LEU A 64 56.04 -6.00 -13.76
C LEU A 64 54.98 -6.74 -14.58
N ALA A 65 54.99 -6.57 -15.91
CA ALA A 65 54.09 -7.27 -16.83
C ALA A 65 54.24 -8.81 -16.75
N GLN A 66 55.40 -9.30 -16.30
CA GLN A 66 55.68 -10.72 -16.13
C GLN A 66 55.36 -11.24 -14.72
N SER A 67 55.27 -10.40 -13.68
CA SER A 67 55.08 -10.85 -12.28
C SER A 67 53.62 -11.11 -11.87
N VAL A 68 52.64 -10.65 -12.66
CA VAL A 68 51.20 -10.94 -12.43
C VAL A 68 50.84 -12.39 -12.83
N ASP A 69 51.84 -13.17 -13.23
CA ASP A 69 51.69 -14.46 -13.88
C ASP A 69 50.76 -15.46 -13.17
N PRO A 70 50.65 -15.55 -11.83
CA PRO A 70 49.74 -16.52 -11.22
C PRO A 70 48.27 -16.30 -11.55
N LEU A 71 47.83 -15.03 -11.66
CA LEU A 71 46.46 -14.69 -12.05
C LEU A 71 46.26 -14.66 -13.57
N ILE A 72 47.31 -14.23 -14.30
CA ILE A 72 47.33 -14.28 -15.76
C ILE A 72 47.22 -15.72 -16.24
N GLN A 73 48.02 -16.62 -15.69
CA GLN A 73 48.05 -18.04 -16.06
C GLN A 73 46.72 -18.73 -15.75
N GLN A 74 46.01 -18.33 -14.69
CA GLN A 74 44.63 -18.79 -14.44
C GLN A 74 43.62 -18.30 -15.49
N CYS A 75 43.89 -17.17 -16.14
CA CYS A 75 43.01 -16.56 -17.15
C CYS A 75 43.45 -16.84 -18.61
N GLY A 76 44.51 -17.62 -18.82
CA GLY A 76 45.07 -17.96 -20.14
C GLY A 76 46.29 -17.09 -20.54
N PRO A 77 47.10 -17.55 -21.52
CA PRO A 77 48.33 -16.87 -21.92
C PRO A 77 48.07 -15.45 -22.45
N LEU A 78 48.94 -14.52 -22.08
CA LEU A 78 48.96 -13.16 -22.62
C LEU A 78 49.05 -13.23 -24.15
N PRO A 79 48.20 -12.50 -24.89
CA PRO A 79 48.40 -12.40 -26.33
C PRO A 79 49.72 -11.63 -26.54
N GLU A 80 50.68 -12.27 -27.21
CA GLU A 80 52.03 -11.74 -27.44
C GLU A 80 52.00 -10.22 -27.73
N SER A 81 52.76 -9.49 -26.92
CA SER A 81 52.72 -8.03 -26.72
C SER A 81 53.27 -7.21 -27.89
N ASN A 82 53.21 -7.72 -29.11
CA ASN A 82 53.76 -7.05 -30.30
C ASN A 82 53.01 -5.75 -30.68
N THR A 83 52.05 -5.29 -29.87
CA THR A 83 51.31 -4.05 -30.09
C THR A 83 51.31 -3.23 -28.79
N SER A 84 51.98 -2.07 -28.80
CA SER A 84 52.14 -1.15 -27.66
C SER A 84 50.85 -0.39 -27.33
N ASP A 85 49.88 -1.04 -26.67
CA ASP A 85 48.73 -0.34 -26.10
C ASP A 85 49.14 0.22 -24.72
N THR A 86 49.70 1.42 -24.73
CA THR A 86 50.14 2.13 -23.52
C THR A 86 49.04 2.24 -22.45
N ALA A 87 47.77 2.38 -22.84
CA ALA A 87 46.66 2.47 -21.89
C ALA A 87 46.37 1.12 -21.22
N TRP A 88 46.55 0.02 -21.96
CA TRP A 88 46.45 -1.32 -21.39
C TRP A 88 47.64 -1.64 -20.49
N ASP A 89 48.86 -1.24 -20.86
CA ASP A 89 50.06 -1.40 -20.03
C ASP A 89 49.90 -0.66 -18.70
N PHE A 90 49.39 0.59 -18.75
CA PHE A 90 49.03 1.36 -17.56
C PHE A 90 48.02 0.61 -16.68
N SER A 91 46.96 0.07 -17.30
CA SER A 91 45.91 -0.66 -16.59
C SER A 91 46.46 -1.94 -15.95
N CYS A 92 47.33 -2.66 -16.64
CA CYS A 92 48.01 -3.85 -16.12
C CYS A 92 48.83 -3.50 -14.88
N VAL A 93 49.74 -2.53 -14.97
CA VAL A 93 50.58 -2.11 -13.84
C VAL A 93 49.73 -1.66 -12.65
N THR A 94 48.66 -0.90 -12.90
CA THR A 94 47.73 -0.48 -11.83
C THR A 94 47.07 -1.70 -11.18
N LEU A 95 46.53 -2.64 -11.97
CA LEU A 95 45.89 -3.86 -11.46
C LEU A 95 46.87 -4.74 -10.68
N SER A 96 48.14 -4.85 -11.11
CA SER A 96 49.19 -5.55 -10.39
C SER A 96 49.43 -4.95 -9.02
N ILE A 97 49.60 -3.63 -8.95
CA ILE A 97 49.82 -2.93 -7.67
C ILE A 97 48.64 -3.18 -6.73
N LEU A 98 47.41 -3.10 -7.24
CA LEU A 98 46.21 -3.34 -6.44
C LEU A 98 46.11 -4.78 -5.93
N PHE A 99 46.48 -5.75 -6.76
CA PHE A 99 46.51 -7.15 -6.37
C PHE A 99 47.55 -7.42 -5.29
N GLU A 100 48.76 -6.88 -5.43
CA GLU A 100 49.79 -7.00 -4.40
C GLU A 100 49.40 -6.28 -3.11
N LEU A 101 48.80 -5.09 -3.20
CA LEU A 101 48.26 -4.40 -2.04
C LEU A 101 47.24 -5.26 -1.29
N LYS A 102 46.37 -5.97 -2.01
CA LYS A 102 45.40 -6.90 -1.42
C LYS A 102 46.09 -8.08 -0.71
N ASN A 103 47.23 -8.57 -1.20
CA ASN A 103 47.96 -9.66 -0.55
C ASN A 103 48.72 -9.21 0.71
N ILE A 104 49.20 -7.97 0.73
CA ILE A 104 49.93 -7.41 1.87
C ILE A 104 48.99 -6.89 2.96
N LEU A 105 47.88 -6.26 2.58
CA LEU A 105 46.93 -5.68 3.50
C LEU A 105 46.05 -6.76 4.13
N LYS A 106 46.22 -6.97 5.43
CA LYS A 106 45.33 -7.81 6.24
C LYS A 106 43.91 -7.24 6.22
N ASP A 107 42.92 -8.13 6.35
CA ASP A 107 41.53 -7.72 6.49
C ASP A 107 41.36 -6.82 7.73
N GLY A 108 40.76 -5.64 7.54
CA GLY A 108 40.58 -4.64 8.60
C GLY A 108 41.75 -3.66 8.81
N ALA A 109 42.76 -3.66 7.93
CA ALA A 109 43.83 -2.66 7.97
C ALA A 109 43.29 -1.26 7.66
N LEU A 110 43.49 -0.32 8.59
CA LEU A 110 43.04 1.06 8.44
C LEU A 110 43.91 1.80 7.40
N LEU A 111 43.34 2.04 6.21
CA LEU A 111 43.98 2.86 5.19
C LEU A 111 43.99 4.35 5.56
N SER A 112 45.14 5.00 5.36
CA SER A 112 45.27 6.46 5.51
C SER A 112 44.36 7.21 4.52
N VAL A 113 44.03 8.47 4.82
CA VAL A 113 43.23 9.33 3.91
C VAL A 113 43.92 9.47 2.56
N GLN A 114 45.25 9.53 2.55
CA GLN A 114 46.05 9.63 1.32
C GLN A 114 45.99 8.32 0.52
N HIS A 115 46.08 7.15 1.17
CA HIS A 115 45.93 5.84 0.52
C HIS A 115 44.54 5.71 -0.14
N LYS A 116 43.48 6.09 0.57
CA LYS A 116 42.10 6.09 0.02
C LYS A 116 41.96 7.02 -1.19
N SER A 117 42.62 8.18 -1.16
CA SER A 117 42.66 9.12 -2.29
C SER A 117 43.36 8.51 -3.51
N HIS A 118 44.52 7.87 -3.33
CA HIS A 118 45.23 7.18 -4.40
C HIS A 118 44.40 6.02 -4.99
N LEU A 119 43.75 5.20 -4.14
CA LEU A 119 42.88 4.12 -4.63
C LEU A 119 41.68 4.65 -5.42
N ARG A 120 41.09 5.77 -5.00
CA ARG A 120 39.99 6.41 -5.75
C ARG A 120 40.46 6.87 -7.12
N ALA A 121 41.61 7.55 -7.19
CA ALA A 121 42.17 7.97 -8.48
C ALA A 121 42.54 6.74 -9.34
N ALA A 122 43.11 5.68 -8.77
CA ALA A 122 43.37 4.43 -9.49
C ALA A 122 42.10 3.82 -10.08
N ALA A 123 41.01 3.80 -9.31
CA ALA A 123 39.70 3.36 -9.76
C ALA A 123 39.20 4.22 -10.94
N GLU A 124 39.27 5.54 -10.85
CA GLU A 124 38.86 6.43 -11.94
C GLU A 124 39.67 6.20 -13.23
N PHE A 125 41.00 6.05 -13.13
CA PHE A 125 41.83 5.74 -14.29
C PHE A 125 41.57 4.34 -14.84
N LEU A 126 41.33 3.34 -14.00
CA LEU A 126 40.95 1.99 -14.47
C LEU A 126 39.58 1.99 -15.15
N SER A 127 38.64 2.82 -14.70
CA SER A 127 37.38 3.03 -15.42
C SER A 127 37.65 3.61 -16.82
N ALA A 128 38.39 4.72 -16.87
CA ALA A 128 38.60 5.51 -18.07
C ALA A 128 39.51 4.84 -19.11
N LEU A 129 40.53 4.11 -18.66
CA LEU A 129 41.56 3.50 -19.51
C LEU A 129 41.43 1.97 -19.58
N GLY A 130 40.97 1.34 -18.50
CA GLY A 130 40.96 -0.11 -18.37
C GLY A 130 39.66 -0.73 -18.87
N VAL A 131 38.51 -0.26 -18.40
CA VAL A 131 37.22 -0.93 -18.60
C VAL A 131 36.37 -0.24 -19.66
N SER A 132 36.06 1.04 -19.50
CA SER A 132 35.07 1.73 -20.36
C SER A 132 35.43 1.75 -21.85
N PRO A 133 36.70 1.91 -22.28
CA PRO A 133 37.06 1.82 -23.70
C PRO A 133 36.91 0.42 -24.31
N LEU A 134 36.77 -0.61 -23.47
CA LEU A 134 36.59 -2.00 -23.90
C LEU A 134 35.11 -2.42 -23.95
N LEU A 135 34.22 -1.59 -23.42
CA LEU A 135 32.78 -1.80 -23.51
C LEU A 135 32.29 -1.48 -24.93
N GLN A 136 31.28 -2.23 -25.39
CA GLN A 136 30.59 -1.94 -26.64
C GLN A 136 29.90 -0.58 -26.57
N PRO A 137 29.73 0.14 -27.70
CA PRO A 137 29.01 1.40 -27.73
C PRO A 137 27.63 1.28 -27.06
N GLY A 138 27.37 2.15 -26.09
CA GLY A 138 26.10 2.19 -25.34
C GLY A 138 25.99 1.19 -24.17
N VAL A 139 26.98 0.34 -23.95
CA VAL A 139 27.09 -0.50 -22.74
C VAL A 139 27.71 0.31 -21.61
N GLY A 140 27.04 0.35 -20.45
CA GLY A 140 27.47 1.16 -19.31
C GLY A 140 27.06 2.64 -19.41
N ILE A 141 27.57 3.45 -18.49
CA ILE A 141 27.35 4.92 -18.48
C ILE A 141 28.54 5.60 -19.18
N PRO A 142 28.32 6.49 -20.15
CA PRO A 142 29.40 7.20 -20.83
C PRO A 142 30.33 7.91 -19.86
N LEU A 143 31.64 7.91 -20.14
CA LEU A 143 32.64 8.57 -19.28
C LEU A 143 32.40 10.07 -19.19
N GLU A 144 31.89 10.69 -20.25
CA GLU A 144 31.51 12.11 -20.32
C GLU A 144 30.48 12.48 -19.26
N SER A 145 29.64 11.51 -18.87
CA SER A 145 28.60 11.71 -17.85
C SER A 145 29.10 11.51 -16.43
N ARG A 146 30.33 11.00 -16.26
CA ARG A 146 30.91 10.62 -14.95
C ARG A 146 32.19 11.36 -14.61
N CYS A 147 32.92 11.81 -15.62
CA CYS A 147 34.22 12.44 -15.51
C CYS A 147 34.20 13.81 -16.20
N ASN A 148 34.73 14.82 -15.52
CA ASN A 148 34.82 16.19 -16.06
C ASN A 148 35.77 16.33 -17.26
N ALA A 149 36.62 15.34 -17.52
CA ALA A 149 37.58 15.32 -18.63
C ALA A 149 37.86 13.87 -19.06
N PRO A 150 37.01 13.25 -19.89
CA PRO A 150 37.22 11.88 -20.34
C PRO A 150 38.43 11.82 -21.28
N ILE A 151 39.46 11.04 -20.92
CA ILE A 151 40.56 10.70 -21.81
C ILE A 151 40.22 9.34 -22.42
N THR A 152 39.98 9.30 -23.72
CA THR A 152 39.76 8.05 -24.46
C THR A 152 40.95 7.78 -25.37
N PHE A 153 41.43 6.54 -25.34
CA PHE A 153 42.50 6.07 -26.23
C PHE A 153 41.86 5.21 -27.33
N PRO A 154 42.20 5.43 -28.62
CA PRO A 154 41.81 4.52 -29.68
C PRO A 154 42.46 3.15 -29.39
N ARG A 155 41.65 2.09 -29.45
CA ARG A 155 42.10 0.72 -29.19
C ARG A 155 41.87 -0.18 -30.38
N ASN A 156 42.83 -1.07 -30.62
CA ASN A 156 42.68 -2.16 -31.59
C ASN A 156 41.57 -3.13 -31.17
N ASP A 157 40.69 -3.47 -32.10
CA ASP A 157 39.47 -4.25 -31.83
C ASP A 157 39.74 -5.71 -31.44
N THR A 158 40.86 -6.29 -31.89
CA THR A 158 41.09 -7.76 -31.85
C THR A 158 41.30 -8.34 -30.45
N LYS A 159 41.70 -7.52 -29.46
CA LYS A 159 42.00 -7.98 -28.08
C LYS A 159 41.06 -7.40 -27.02
N LYS A 160 39.97 -6.71 -27.42
CA LYS A 160 39.11 -5.98 -26.48
C LYS A 160 38.48 -6.87 -25.40
N LEU A 161 37.99 -8.05 -25.79
CA LEU A 161 37.28 -8.94 -24.88
C LEU A 161 38.22 -9.57 -23.83
N SER A 162 39.43 -9.97 -24.23
CA SER A 162 40.41 -10.56 -23.31
C SER A 162 40.93 -9.53 -22.30
N TYR A 163 41.14 -8.29 -22.74
CA TYR A 163 41.50 -7.18 -21.85
C TYR A 163 40.38 -6.88 -20.86
N LEU A 164 39.12 -6.86 -21.33
CA LEU A 164 37.95 -6.61 -20.48
C LEU A 164 37.82 -7.70 -19.42
N LEU A 165 37.87 -8.97 -19.86
CA LEU A 165 37.83 -10.12 -18.99
C LEU A 165 38.83 -9.99 -17.84
N ARG A 166 40.08 -9.69 -18.18
CA ARG A 166 41.15 -9.61 -17.21
C ARG A 166 41.00 -8.44 -16.24
N ALA A 167 40.61 -7.27 -16.75
CA ALA A 167 40.33 -6.12 -15.89
C ALA A 167 39.22 -6.46 -14.88
N ILE A 168 38.12 -7.05 -15.35
CA ILE A 168 36.97 -7.41 -14.51
C ILE A 168 37.33 -8.48 -13.48
N LEU A 169 38.02 -9.56 -13.87
CA LEU A 169 38.41 -10.62 -12.95
C LEU A 169 39.37 -10.10 -11.86
N CYS A 170 40.36 -9.30 -12.23
CA CYS A 170 41.29 -8.72 -11.26
C CYS A 170 40.56 -7.81 -10.26
N LEU A 171 39.61 -6.98 -10.74
CA LEU A 171 38.79 -6.13 -9.87
C LEU A 171 37.91 -6.95 -8.92
N MET A 172 37.31 -8.05 -9.39
CA MET A 172 36.45 -8.93 -8.60
C MET A 172 37.20 -9.74 -7.54
N GLN A 173 38.47 -10.07 -7.78
CA GLN A 173 39.27 -10.87 -6.86
C GLN A 173 39.76 -10.10 -5.63
N ASN A 174 39.60 -8.78 -5.58
CA ASN A 174 39.93 -7.96 -4.42
C ASN A 174 38.90 -8.15 -3.30
N LYS A 175 39.19 -9.10 -2.39
CA LYS A 175 38.35 -9.41 -1.22
C LYS A 175 38.61 -8.53 0.01
N ASN A 176 39.72 -7.78 0.04
CA ASN A 176 40.02 -6.89 1.16
C ASN A 176 38.92 -5.81 1.27
N THR A 177 38.30 -5.72 2.45
CA THR A 177 37.09 -4.90 2.69
C THR A 177 37.27 -3.42 2.38
N ASP A 178 38.42 -2.84 2.73
CA ASP A 178 38.68 -1.42 2.56
C ASP A 178 38.93 -1.06 1.10
N ILE A 179 39.76 -1.86 0.41
CA ILE A 179 40.00 -1.73 -1.02
C ILE A 179 38.69 -1.93 -1.80
N TYR A 180 37.96 -3.00 -1.48
CA TYR A 180 36.70 -3.33 -2.14
C TYR A 180 35.64 -2.24 -1.95
N SER A 181 35.59 -1.57 -0.80
CA SER A 181 34.66 -0.46 -0.56
C SER A 181 34.93 0.72 -1.51
N VAL A 182 36.20 1.09 -1.72
CA VAL A 182 36.60 2.17 -2.63
C VAL A 182 36.27 1.77 -4.07
N PHE A 183 36.55 0.54 -4.47
CA PHE A 183 36.24 0.07 -5.82
C PHE A 183 34.74 -0.04 -6.07
N THR A 184 33.97 -0.55 -5.12
CA THR A 184 32.51 -0.65 -5.26
C THR A 184 31.89 0.74 -5.38
N ALA A 185 32.40 1.74 -4.65
CA ALA A 185 31.89 3.10 -4.77
C ALA A 185 32.12 3.72 -6.16
N ASN A 186 33.27 3.44 -6.81
CA ASN A 186 33.70 4.14 -8.02
C ASN A 186 33.59 3.33 -9.32
N LEU A 187 33.73 2.00 -9.27
CA LEU A 187 33.79 1.11 -10.45
C LEU A 187 32.60 0.17 -10.61
N MET A 188 31.66 0.11 -9.67
CA MET A 188 30.61 -0.91 -9.72
C MET A 188 29.77 -0.87 -11.00
N LEU A 189 29.53 0.32 -11.57
CA LEU A 189 28.86 0.47 -12.88
C LEU A 189 29.65 -0.21 -14.00
N ASP A 190 30.96 0.01 -14.04
CA ASP A 190 31.84 -0.55 -15.07
C ASP A 190 32.02 -2.05 -14.89
N ILE A 191 32.10 -2.51 -13.64
CA ILE A 191 32.22 -3.94 -13.31
C ILE A 191 30.95 -4.67 -13.76
N LEU A 192 29.77 -4.17 -13.42
CA LEU A 192 28.50 -4.77 -13.86
C LEU A 192 28.34 -4.72 -15.38
N ALA A 193 28.67 -3.59 -16.01
CA ALA A 193 28.59 -3.45 -17.46
C ALA A 193 29.53 -4.44 -18.18
N GLY A 194 30.76 -4.56 -17.70
CA GLY A 194 31.74 -5.52 -18.21
C GLY A 194 31.30 -6.96 -17.99
N LEU A 195 30.79 -7.31 -16.81
CA LEU A 195 30.26 -8.65 -16.51
C LEU A 195 29.07 -9.03 -17.38
N PHE A 196 28.17 -8.09 -17.67
CA PHE A 196 27.03 -8.34 -18.55
C PHE A 196 27.47 -8.52 -20.00
N GLN A 197 28.42 -7.73 -20.47
CA GLN A 197 29.02 -7.94 -21.79
C GLN A 197 29.74 -9.29 -21.88
N LEU A 198 30.58 -9.64 -20.91
CA LEU A 198 31.25 -10.94 -20.85
C LEU A 198 30.26 -12.10 -20.80
N SER A 199 29.17 -11.97 -20.02
CA SER A 199 28.10 -12.98 -19.93
C SER A 199 27.27 -13.12 -21.21
N HIS A 200 27.22 -12.06 -22.03
CA HIS A 200 26.55 -12.07 -23.32
C HIS A 200 27.38 -12.80 -24.37
N GLU A 201 28.68 -12.48 -24.41
CA GLU A 201 29.65 -13.07 -25.35
C GLU A 201 29.99 -14.52 -24.98
N ASP A 202 30.15 -14.83 -23.69
CA ASP A 202 30.40 -16.17 -23.18
C ASP A 202 29.47 -16.49 -21.98
N LYS A 203 28.64 -17.53 -22.17
CA LYS A 203 27.65 -17.97 -21.17
C LYS A 203 28.31 -18.50 -19.90
N SER A 204 29.58 -18.91 -19.92
CA SER A 204 30.30 -19.39 -18.74
C SER A 204 30.28 -18.34 -17.62
N PHE A 205 30.45 -17.05 -17.97
CA PHE A 205 30.48 -15.91 -17.04
C PHE A 205 29.14 -15.57 -16.38
N LYS A 206 28.03 -16.19 -16.80
CA LYS A 206 26.73 -15.98 -16.14
C LYS A 206 26.77 -16.44 -14.68
N LEU A 207 27.53 -17.49 -14.40
CA LEU A 207 27.67 -18.01 -13.04
C LEU A 207 28.48 -17.04 -12.17
N GLU A 208 29.60 -16.54 -12.68
CA GLU A 208 30.48 -15.58 -12.01
C GLU A 208 29.76 -14.25 -11.75
N THR A 209 29.00 -13.77 -12.74
CA THR A 209 28.15 -12.58 -12.60
C THR A 209 27.10 -12.78 -11.51
N SER A 210 26.44 -13.94 -11.48
CA SER A 210 25.46 -14.25 -10.45
C SER A 210 26.08 -14.38 -9.06
N LYS A 211 27.29 -14.97 -8.94
CA LYS A 211 28.05 -15.05 -7.69
C LYS A 211 28.41 -13.65 -7.19
N PHE A 212 28.92 -12.78 -8.05
CA PHE A 212 29.29 -11.41 -7.72
C PHE A 212 28.09 -10.59 -7.23
N ILE A 213 26.96 -10.67 -7.94
CA ILE A 213 25.72 -9.99 -7.54
C ILE A 213 25.25 -10.49 -6.17
N ARG A 214 25.30 -11.81 -5.92
CA ARG A 214 24.89 -12.39 -4.64
C ARG A 214 25.83 -12.06 -3.48
N SER A 215 27.12 -11.88 -3.74
CA SER A 215 28.10 -11.51 -2.72
C SER A 215 28.12 -10.01 -2.40
N THR A 216 27.51 -9.19 -3.25
CA THR A 216 27.47 -7.74 -3.06
C THR A 216 26.22 -7.34 -2.28
N HIS A 217 26.34 -6.29 -1.45
CA HIS A 217 25.21 -5.77 -0.68
C HIS A 217 24.02 -5.41 -1.60
N PRO A 218 22.81 -5.98 -1.38
CA PRO A 218 21.72 -5.90 -2.36
C PRO A 218 21.25 -4.48 -2.71
N PRO A 219 21.09 -3.52 -1.76
CA PRO A 219 20.80 -2.12 -2.09
C PRO A 219 21.83 -1.49 -3.03
N THR A 220 23.10 -1.84 -2.86
CA THR A 220 24.19 -1.33 -3.71
C THR A 220 24.05 -1.85 -5.13
N VAL A 221 23.83 -3.16 -5.31
CA VAL A 221 23.59 -3.74 -6.64
C VAL A 221 22.36 -3.09 -7.30
N MET A 222 21.27 -3.01 -6.55
CA MET A 222 20.01 -2.43 -7.01
C MET A 222 20.18 -0.98 -7.50
N LYS A 223 20.90 -0.16 -6.73
CA LYS A 223 21.27 1.22 -7.10
C LYS A 223 21.94 1.28 -8.45
N TYR A 224 22.97 0.45 -8.66
CA TYR A 224 23.73 0.48 -9.91
C TYR A 224 22.98 -0.14 -11.10
N LEU A 225 22.16 -1.18 -10.89
CA LEU A 225 21.28 -1.71 -11.94
C LEU A 225 20.27 -0.66 -12.42
N LEU A 226 19.67 0.10 -11.50
CA LEU A 226 18.75 1.19 -11.83
C LEU A 226 19.44 2.32 -12.59
N LEU A 227 20.68 2.65 -12.23
CA LEU A 227 21.49 3.63 -12.95
C LEU A 227 21.84 3.17 -14.38
N LEU A 228 22.07 1.86 -14.60
CA LEU A 228 22.33 1.28 -15.92
C LEU A 228 21.09 1.24 -16.82
N LEU A 229 19.89 1.27 -16.26
CA LEU A 229 18.62 1.31 -17.02
C LEU A 229 18.21 2.72 -17.46
N LYS A 230 19.01 3.76 -17.17
CA LYS A 230 18.71 5.12 -17.65
C LYS A 230 18.58 5.14 -19.18
N PRO A 231 17.60 5.88 -19.74
CA PRO A 231 17.38 5.91 -21.18
C PRO A 231 18.65 6.33 -21.93
N ASN A 232 19.17 5.43 -22.75
CA ASN A 232 20.30 5.71 -23.64
C ASN A 232 19.96 5.17 -25.03
N PRO A 233 19.81 6.03 -26.06
CA PRO A 233 19.42 5.59 -27.41
C PRO A 233 20.47 4.68 -28.07
N LYS A 234 21.71 4.69 -27.59
CA LYS A 234 22.79 3.82 -28.08
C LYS A 234 22.86 2.48 -27.37
N CYS A 235 22.07 2.26 -26.31
CA CYS A 235 22.11 1.05 -25.49
C CYS A 235 21.65 -0.19 -26.29
N PRO A 236 22.46 -1.25 -26.38
CA PRO A 236 22.05 -2.49 -27.03
C PRO A 236 20.84 -3.14 -26.34
N LYS A 237 19.90 -3.67 -27.13
CA LYS A 237 18.71 -4.36 -26.60
C LYS A 237 19.06 -5.51 -25.65
N TRP A 238 20.11 -6.28 -25.97
CA TRP A 238 20.54 -7.40 -25.13
C TRP A 238 21.00 -6.94 -23.74
N PHE A 239 21.64 -5.76 -23.64
CA PHE A 239 22.14 -5.20 -22.39
C PHE A 239 21.00 -4.73 -21.51
N LEU A 240 20.02 -4.05 -22.12
CA LEU A 240 18.78 -3.66 -21.45
C LEU A 240 18.02 -4.88 -20.91
N LEU A 241 17.83 -5.92 -21.74
CA LEU A 241 17.16 -7.15 -21.32
C LEU A 241 17.90 -7.88 -20.19
N THR A 242 19.23 -7.92 -20.26
CA THR A 242 20.06 -8.57 -19.23
C THR A 242 20.00 -7.81 -17.91
N THR A 243 20.15 -6.48 -17.96
CA THR A 243 20.07 -5.61 -16.78
C THR A 243 18.70 -5.70 -16.12
N THR A 244 17.63 -5.62 -16.91
CA THR A 244 16.25 -5.81 -16.43
C THR A 244 16.06 -7.20 -15.84
N SER A 245 16.57 -8.26 -16.48
CA SER A 245 16.49 -9.63 -15.94
C SER A 245 17.13 -9.75 -14.55
N TYR A 246 18.31 -9.17 -14.34
CA TYR A 246 18.96 -9.17 -13.03
C TYR A 246 18.24 -8.28 -12.02
N LEU A 247 17.76 -7.10 -12.42
CA LEU A 247 16.95 -6.24 -11.57
C LEU A 247 15.72 -6.99 -11.04
N ASN A 248 15.05 -7.72 -11.93
CA ASN A 248 13.87 -8.50 -11.59
C ASN A 248 14.18 -9.66 -10.65
N LYS A 249 15.31 -10.36 -10.86
CA LYS A 249 15.77 -11.38 -9.92
C LYS A 249 16.06 -10.79 -8.54
N CYS A 250 16.63 -9.59 -8.47
CA CYS A 250 16.86 -8.90 -7.20
C CYS A 250 15.54 -8.46 -6.55
N LEU A 251 14.58 -7.91 -7.30
CA LEU A 251 13.25 -7.53 -6.80
C LEU A 251 12.47 -8.73 -6.26
N MET A 252 12.53 -9.88 -6.95
CA MET A 252 11.85 -11.12 -6.56
C MET A 252 12.57 -11.87 -5.42
N SER A 253 13.78 -11.48 -5.07
CA SER A 253 14.51 -12.08 -3.95
C SER A 253 13.96 -11.55 -2.61
N PRO A 254 14.07 -12.30 -1.50
CA PRO A 254 13.64 -11.82 -0.18
C PRO A 254 14.33 -10.51 0.20
N GLY A 255 13.55 -9.48 0.53
CA GLY A 255 14.08 -8.13 0.84
C GLY A 255 14.49 -7.32 -0.39
N GLY A 256 14.18 -7.80 -1.59
CA GLY A 256 14.41 -7.10 -2.85
C GLY A 256 13.73 -5.73 -2.89
N VAL A 257 12.46 -5.65 -2.49
CA VAL A 257 11.70 -4.39 -2.49
C VAL A 257 12.33 -3.36 -1.54
N ILE A 258 12.64 -3.75 -0.31
CA ILE A 258 13.32 -2.88 0.67
C ILE A 258 14.67 -2.40 0.11
N SER A 259 15.40 -3.30 -0.55
CA SER A 259 16.69 -2.97 -1.16
C SER A 259 16.53 -1.94 -2.27
N THR A 260 15.45 -2.00 -3.05
CA THR A 260 15.08 -1.00 -4.05
C THR A 260 14.70 0.34 -3.43
N VAL A 261 13.91 0.34 -2.37
CA VAL A 261 13.56 1.57 -1.65
C VAL A 261 14.82 2.25 -1.11
N ARG A 262 15.70 1.50 -0.43
CA ARG A 262 16.99 2.02 0.05
C ARG A 262 17.87 2.55 -1.08
N ALA A 263 18.02 1.77 -2.15
CA ALA A 263 18.81 2.14 -3.31
C ALA A 263 18.35 3.47 -3.95
N LEU A 264 17.03 3.68 -4.05
CA LEU A 264 16.47 4.89 -4.63
C LEU A 264 16.53 6.08 -3.67
N HIS A 265 16.43 5.84 -2.37
CA HIS A 265 16.69 6.88 -1.37
C HIS A 265 18.12 7.42 -1.45
N ASP A 266 19.10 6.56 -1.76
CA ASP A 266 20.52 6.95 -1.92
C ASP A 266 20.86 7.65 -3.25
N VAL A 267 19.93 7.68 -4.22
CA VAL A 267 20.17 8.18 -5.58
C VAL A 267 19.42 9.48 -5.86
N GLN A 268 18.24 9.67 -5.26
CA GLN A 268 17.38 10.82 -5.55
C GLN A 268 17.76 12.01 -4.67
N SER A 269 17.92 13.19 -5.28
CA SER A 269 18.11 14.47 -4.58
C SER A 269 16.84 14.89 -3.81
N GLU A 270 16.98 15.83 -2.87
CA GLU A 270 15.95 16.31 -1.91
C GLU A 270 14.73 17.02 -2.54
N HIS A 271 14.37 16.75 -3.79
CA HIS A 271 13.12 17.24 -4.38
C HIS A 271 11.93 16.37 -3.97
N ASP A 272 10.73 16.98 -4.00
CA ASP A 272 9.43 16.50 -3.50
C ASP A 272 9.36 15.01 -3.10
N VAL A 273 9.29 14.80 -1.78
CA VAL A 273 9.27 13.50 -1.12
C VAL A 273 8.14 12.59 -1.64
N LEU A 274 6.98 13.16 -1.99
CA LEU A 274 5.85 12.39 -2.51
C LEU A 274 6.10 11.88 -3.92
N GLU A 275 6.66 12.72 -4.79
CA GLU A 275 7.01 12.30 -6.16
C GLU A 275 8.09 11.21 -6.16
N LYS A 276 9.00 11.25 -5.20
CA LYS A 276 10.01 10.22 -4.95
C LYS A 276 9.40 8.85 -4.64
N TYR A 277 8.37 8.78 -3.80
CA TYR A 277 7.68 7.53 -3.48
C TYR A 277 6.91 6.99 -4.69
N ALA A 278 6.18 7.85 -5.39
CA ALA A 278 5.46 7.47 -6.60
C ALA A 278 6.42 6.96 -7.71
N LYS A 279 7.57 7.60 -7.91
CA LYS A 279 8.62 7.13 -8.84
C LYS A 279 9.16 5.76 -8.45
N THR A 280 9.39 5.54 -7.16
CA THR A 280 9.87 4.25 -6.62
C THR A 280 8.85 3.14 -6.86
N ALA A 281 7.58 3.40 -6.53
CA ALA A 281 6.50 2.46 -6.78
C ALA A 281 6.36 2.14 -8.27
N ARG A 282 6.44 3.16 -9.15
CA ARG A 282 6.39 2.96 -10.61
C ARG A 282 7.52 2.07 -11.10
N ILE A 283 8.74 2.18 -10.58
CA ILE A 283 9.88 1.31 -10.94
C ILE A 283 9.62 -0.14 -10.51
N ILE A 284 9.14 -0.34 -9.28
CA ILE A 284 8.83 -1.69 -8.75
C ILE A 284 7.68 -2.34 -9.54
N LEU A 285 6.74 -1.53 -10.02
CA LEU A 285 5.59 -1.96 -10.80
C LEU A 285 5.83 -1.91 -12.32
N GLN A 286 7.01 -1.48 -12.80
CA GLN A 286 7.24 -1.07 -14.19
C GLN A 286 7.29 -2.18 -15.24
N PRO A 287 7.85 -3.38 -14.99
CA PRO A 287 8.04 -4.31 -16.10
C PRO A 287 6.70 -4.91 -16.55
N ASP A 288 6.67 -5.53 -17.73
CA ASP A 288 5.55 -6.29 -18.34
C ASP A 288 5.06 -7.51 -17.51
N PHE A 289 5.13 -7.41 -16.19
CA PHE A 289 4.77 -8.40 -15.19
C PHE A 289 3.33 -8.33 -14.75
N ALA A 290 2.53 -7.42 -15.31
CA ALA A 290 1.07 -7.44 -15.16
C ALA A 290 0.45 -8.82 -15.47
N ARG A 291 1.17 -9.68 -16.21
CA ARG A 291 0.78 -11.06 -16.53
C ARG A 291 1.55 -12.14 -15.79
N ASN A 292 2.53 -11.81 -14.94
CA ASN A 292 3.33 -12.80 -14.23
C ASN A 292 2.82 -13.00 -12.81
N ALA A 293 1.87 -13.92 -12.63
CA ALA A 293 1.34 -14.31 -11.32
C ALA A 293 2.46 -14.70 -10.32
N GLU A 294 3.57 -15.28 -10.80
CA GLU A 294 4.71 -15.63 -9.95
C GLU A 294 5.43 -14.40 -9.38
N TYR A 295 5.47 -13.31 -10.15
CA TYR A 295 6.06 -12.05 -9.70
C TYR A 295 5.25 -11.47 -8.54
N TYR A 296 3.93 -11.33 -8.72
CA TYR A 296 3.05 -10.81 -7.66
C TYR A 296 3.03 -11.69 -6.42
N LYS A 297 3.06 -13.02 -6.59
CA LYS A 297 3.16 -13.98 -5.49
C LYS A 297 4.40 -13.74 -4.61
N LYS A 298 5.52 -13.29 -5.18
CA LYS A 298 6.75 -12.96 -4.44
C LYS A 298 6.83 -11.48 -4.01
N LEU A 299 6.14 -10.59 -4.72
CA LEU A 299 6.12 -9.15 -4.42
C LEU A 299 5.23 -8.85 -3.21
N CYS A 300 3.99 -9.35 -3.21
CA CYS A 300 2.99 -8.98 -2.20
C CYS A 300 3.43 -9.24 -0.75
N PRO A 301 4.06 -10.39 -0.41
CA PRO A 301 4.58 -10.60 0.95
C PRO A 301 5.63 -9.56 1.37
N GLN A 302 6.46 -9.09 0.43
CA GLN A 302 7.46 -8.06 0.72
C GLN A 302 6.82 -6.68 0.91
N VAL A 303 5.73 -6.38 0.19
CA VAL A 303 4.95 -5.15 0.37
C VAL A 303 4.21 -5.17 1.72
N LEU A 304 3.62 -6.29 2.11
CA LEU A 304 3.03 -6.48 3.44
C LEU A 304 4.07 -6.28 4.55
N TYR A 305 5.29 -6.78 4.36
CA TYR A 305 6.37 -6.54 5.31
C TYR A 305 6.71 -5.04 5.43
N LEU A 306 6.74 -4.30 4.32
CA LEU A 306 6.98 -2.85 4.34
C LEU A 306 5.86 -2.08 5.04
N LEU A 307 4.60 -2.45 4.79
CA LEU A 307 3.42 -1.88 5.46
C LEU A 307 3.47 -2.08 6.98
N ASN A 308 3.92 -3.25 7.43
CA ASN A 308 4.08 -3.58 8.86
C ASN A 308 5.37 -3.01 9.49
N SER A 309 6.24 -2.37 8.72
CA SER A 309 7.50 -1.86 9.26
C SER A 309 7.29 -0.64 10.14
N SER A 310 8.18 -0.41 11.12
CA SER A 310 8.15 0.79 11.96
C SER A 310 8.60 2.07 11.24
N ASN A 311 9.09 1.97 10.01
CA ASN A 311 9.59 3.09 9.24
C ASN A 311 8.45 3.72 8.40
N GLU A 312 8.08 4.95 8.73
CA GLU A 312 7.02 5.69 8.04
C GLU A 312 7.29 5.93 6.55
N GLU A 313 8.56 6.04 6.13
CA GLU A 313 8.89 6.15 4.70
C GLU A 313 8.57 4.86 3.95
N TYR A 314 8.84 3.71 4.57
CA TYR A 314 8.56 2.39 3.99
C TYR A 314 7.06 2.16 3.87
N LYS A 315 6.28 2.57 4.86
CA LYS A 315 4.82 2.55 4.80
C LYS A 315 4.28 3.37 3.64
N LYS A 316 4.75 4.62 3.48
CA LYS A 316 4.32 5.51 2.38
C LYS A 316 4.66 4.93 1.00
N VAL A 317 5.87 4.42 0.82
CA VAL A 317 6.26 3.75 -0.44
C VAL A 317 5.40 2.51 -0.68
N ALA A 318 5.12 1.72 0.35
CA ALA A 318 4.28 0.54 0.23
C ALA A 318 2.84 0.92 -0.17
N SER A 319 2.26 1.97 0.42
CA SER A 319 0.95 2.51 0.04
C SER A 319 0.88 2.90 -1.44
N GLU A 320 1.91 3.58 -1.96
CA GLU A 320 2.02 3.91 -3.40
C GLU A 320 2.14 2.65 -4.28
N ILE A 321 2.85 1.62 -3.81
CA ILE A 321 2.93 0.32 -4.49
C ILE A 321 1.55 -0.36 -4.51
N VAL A 322 0.81 -0.36 -3.40
CA VAL A 322 -0.54 -0.94 -3.33
C VAL A 322 -1.49 -0.20 -4.27
N GLN A 323 -1.46 1.12 -4.28
CA GLN A 323 -2.27 1.93 -5.20
C GLN A 323 -1.95 1.60 -6.66
N GLY A 324 -0.67 1.64 -7.03
CA GLY A 324 -0.25 1.33 -8.39
C GLY A 324 -0.56 -0.11 -8.80
N LEU A 325 -0.50 -1.06 -7.85
CA LEU A 325 -0.89 -2.45 -8.08
C LEU A 325 -2.39 -2.57 -8.30
N HIS A 326 -3.21 -1.91 -7.46
CA HIS A 326 -4.66 -1.92 -7.59
C HIS A 326 -5.12 -1.35 -8.94
N LEU A 327 -4.53 -0.22 -9.36
CA LEU A 327 -4.83 0.40 -10.66
C LEU A 327 -4.43 -0.47 -11.86
N LYS A 328 -3.37 -1.28 -11.74
CA LYS A 328 -2.90 -2.17 -12.82
C LYS A 328 -3.62 -3.53 -12.84
N ASN A 329 -3.87 -4.11 -11.67
CA ASN A 329 -4.51 -5.40 -11.50
C ASN A 329 -5.14 -5.51 -10.11
N ALA A 330 -6.41 -5.09 -10.01
CA ALA A 330 -7.17 -5.09 -8.77
C ALA A 330 -7.31 -6.49 -8.15
N GLU A 331 -7.42 -7.53 -8.98
CA GLU A 331 -7.60 -8.92 -8.51
C GLU A 331 -6.36 -9.45 -7.78
N PHE A 332 -5.16 -9.28 -8.34
CA PHE A 332 -3.92 -9.68 -7.64
C PHE A 332 -3.66 -8.83 -6.41
N CYS A 333 -3.99 -7.53 -6.45
CA CYS A 333 -3.91 -6.67 -5.28
C CYS A 333 -4.81 -7.22 -4.17
N HIS A 334 -6.05 -7.58 -4.51
CA HIS A 334 -6.99 -8.17 -3.58
C HIS A 334 -6.47 -9.51 -3.02
N GLN A 335 -6.16 -10.49 -3.87
CA GLN A 335 -5.73 -11.82 -3.44
C GLN A 335 -4.40 -11.80 -2.67
N GLY A 336 -3.46 -10.94 -3.06
CA GLY A 336 -2.11 -10.93 -2.51
C GLY A 336 -1.90 -9.99 -1.32
N LEU A 337 -2.71 -8.94 -1.18
CA LEU A 337 -2.56 -7.92 -0.13
C LEU A 337 -3.80 -7.81 0.75
N PHE A 338 -4.96 -7.49 0.18
CA PHE A 338 -6.17 -7.24 0.97
C PHE A 338 -6.71 -8.50 1.63
N PHE A 339 -6.80 -9.61 0.90
CA PHE A 339 -7.28 -10.88 1.45
C PHE A 339 -6.47 -11.32 2.67
N PRO A 340 -5.12 -11.37 2.64
CA PRO A 340 -4.33 -11.67 3.85
C PRO A 340 -4.56 -10.71 5.03
N ILE A 341 -4.80 -9.41 4.76
CA ILE A 341 -5.09 -8.41 5.80
C ILE A 341 -6.51 -8.59 6.35
N CYS A 342 -7.49 -8.89 5.49
CA CYS A 342 -8.90 -9.01 5.85
C CYS A 342 -9.27 -10.40 6.37
N GLN A 343 -8.49 -11.44 6.07
CA GLN A 343 -8.72 -12.82 6.52
C GLN A 343 -8.80 -12.93 8.04
N VAL A 344 -8.19 -11.98 8.78
CA VAL A 344 -8.35 -11.96 10.23
C VAL A 344 -9.80 -11.75 10.65
N PHE A 345 -10.64 -11.06 9.88
CA PHE A 345 -12.04 -10.82 10.23
C PHE A 345 -12.97 -11.99 9.88
N GLU A 346 -12.54 -12.89 9.00
CA GLU A 346 -13.31 -14.09 8.60
C GLU A 346 -13.26 -15.21 9.66
N GLN A 347 -12.42 -15.08 10.69
CA GLN A 347 -12.28 -16.10 11.72
C GLN A 347 -13.53 -16.16 12.58
N ASP A 348 -14.00 -17.37 12.87
CA ASP A 348 -15.14 -17.56 13.77
C ASP A 348 -14.66 -17.30 15.21
N PHE A 349 -14.93 -16.09 15.69
CA PHE A 349 -14.45 -15.61 16.98
C PHE A 349 -15.37 -15.95 18.16
N GLY A 350 -16.51 -16.58 17.90
CA GLY A 350 -17.53 -16.90 18.89
C GLY A 350 -17.30 -18.24 19.59
N ASP A 351 -17.50 -18.27 20.91
CA ASP A 351 -17.87 -19.52 21.59
C ASP A 351 -19.34 -19.92 21.27
N LEU A 352 -19.82 -21.03 21.84
CA LEU A 352 -21.21 -21.49 21.66
C LEU A 352 -22.26 -20.45 22.12
N GLU A 353 -21.86 -19.45 22.91
CA GLU A 353 -22.71 -18.35 23.38
C GLU A 353 -22.53 -17.06 22.54
N GLY A 354 -21.68 -17.09 21.51
CA GLY A 354 -21.38 -15.96 20.65
C GLY A 354 -20.47 -14.91 21.29
N ARG A 355 -19.69 -15.25 22.34
CA ARG A 355 -18.72 -14.35 22.95
C ARG A 355 -17.41 -14.33 22.16
N LEU A 356 -16.94 -13.14 21.78
CA LEU A 356 -15.62 -12.93 21.20
C LEU A 356 -14.55 -13.22 22.25
N ILE A 357 -13.86 -14.36 22.11
CA ILE A 357 -12.70 -14.69 22.94
C ILE A 357 -11.47 -14.51 22.06
N LEU A 358 -10.81 -13.36 22.22
CA LEU A 358 -9.51 -13.11 21.58
C LEU A 358 -8.40 -13.37 22.58
N ASP A 359 -7.41 -14.17 22.18
CA ASP A 359 -6.13 -14.14 22.87
C ASP A 359 -5.36 -12.85 22.53
N GLN A 360 -4.30 -12.57 23.30
CA GLN A 360 -3.51 -11.36 23.13
C GLN A 360 -2.81 -11.29 21.76
N GLU A 361 -2.45 -12.44 21.17
CA GLU A 361 -1.77 -12.50 19.88
C GLU A 361 -2.74 -12.18 18.73
N GLN A 362 -3.95 -12.73 18.79
CA GLN A 362 -5.06 -12.43 17.87
C GLN A 362 -5.45 -10.96 17.95
N GLU A 363 -5.56 -10.40 19.17
CA GLU A 363 -5.88 -8.99 19.34
C GLU A 363 -4.84 -8.08 18.68
N ILE A 364 -3.54 -8.34 18.91
CA ILE A 364 -2.45 -7.59 18.28
C ILE A 364 -2.53 -7.71 16.76
N LYS A 365 -2.74 -8.91 16.23
CA LYS A 365 -2.81 -9.17 14.79
C LYS A 365 -3.98 -8.44 14.13
N ILE A 366 -5.17 -8.46 14.74
CA ILE A 366 -6.34 -7.74 14.23
C ILE A 366 -6.11 -6.24 14.32
N SER A 367 -5.57 -5.76 15.44
CA SER A 367 -5.29 -4.34 15.63
C SER A 367 -4.31 -3.81 14.56
N SER A 368 -3.23 -4.55 14.29
CA SER A 368 -2.31 -4.23 13.19
C SER A 368 -3.00 -4.26 11.84
N SER A 369 -3.90 -5.22 11.58
CA SER A 369 -4.63 -5.32 10.31
C SER A 369 -5.58 -4.12 10.11
N VAL A 370 -6.28 -3.68 11.16
CA VAL A 370 -7.12 -2.48 11.15
C VAL A 370 -6.28 -1.23 10.86
N GLU A 371 -5.13 -1.06 11.54
CA GLU A 371 -4.22 0.05 11.29
C GLU A 371 -3.71 0.08 9.84
N LEU A 372 -3.39 -1.07 9.28
CA LEU A 372 -2.97 -1.18 7.87
C LEU A 372 -4.09 -0.79 6.91
N LEU A 373 -5.32 -1.23 7.14
CA LEU A 373 -6.46 -0.87 6.30
C LEU A 373 -6.73 0.64 6.34
N ILE A 374 -6.70 1.24 7.54
CA ILE A 374 -6.82 2.70 7.70
C ILE A 374 -5.71 3.42 6.94
N LEU A 375 -4.46 2.98 7.08
CA LEU A 375 -3.32 3.55 6.37
C LEU A 375 -3.53 3.48 4.85
N LEU A 376 -3.98 2.34 4.33
CA LEU A 376 -4.22 2.15 2.91
C LEU A 376 -5.34 3.08 2.43
N ILE A 377 -6.50 3.10 3.09
CA ILE A 377 -7.62 3.95 2.69
C ILE A 377 -7.23 5.44 2.71
N SER A 378 -6.60 5.89 3.80
CA SER A 378 -6.23 7.29 3.98
C SER A 378 -5.11 7.77 3.05
N HIS A 379 -4.05 6.99 2.85
CA HIS A 379 -2.87 7.44 2.10
C HIS A 379 -2.86 7.02 0.64
N SER A 380 -3.36 5.83 0.30
CA SER A 380 -3.19 5.28 -1.04
C SER A 380 -4.31 5.66 -2.01
N LYS A 381 -5.30 6.46 -1.58
CA LYS A 381 -6.50 6.83 -2.35
C LYS A 381 -7.15 5.62 -3.04
N ILE A 382 -7.00 4.44 -2.45
CA ILE A 382 -7.65 3.23 -2.96
C ILE A 382 -9.12 3.38 -2.64
N SER A 383 -9.97 3.13 -3.64
CA SER A 383 -11.41 3.15 -3.41
C SER A 383 -11.75 2.18 -2.27
N PRO A 384 -12.52 2.59 -1.26
CA PRO A 384 -12.96 1.70 -0.20
C PRO A 384 -13.74 0.50 -0.73
N ASP A 385 -14.26 0.58 -1.95
CA ASP A 385 -14.91 -0.48 -2.72
C ASP A 385 -14.07 -1.77 -2.78
N VAL A 386 -12.75 -1.68 -2.64
CA VAL A 386 -11.88 -2.88 -2.55
C VAL A 386 -12.21 -3.73 -1.32
N LEU A 387 -12.73 -3.12 -0.26
CA LEU A 387 -13.15 -3.79 0.96
C LEU A 387 -14.60 -4.24 0.91
N SER A 388 -15.36 -3.96 -0.16
CA SER A 388 -16.77 -4.38 -0.28
C SER A 388 -16.97 -5.87 0.01
N ARG A 389 -16.03 -6.72 -0.44
CA ARG A 389 -16.06 -8.17 -0.23
C ARG A 389 -15.91 -8.60 1.23
N HIS A 390 -15.21 -7.79 2.03
CA HIS A 390 -14.92 -8.06 3.44
C HIS A 390 -15.68 -7.13 4.39
N PHE A 391 -16.51 -6.23 3.85
CA PHE A 391 -17.19 -5.22 4.65
C PHE A 391 -18.16 -5.87 5.65
N ASN A 392 -18.86 -6.93 5.22
CA ASN A 392 -19.69 -7.75 6.11
C ASN A 392 -18.90 -8.33 7.28
N ASP A 393 -17.73 -8.89 7.02
CA ASP A 393 -16.89 -9.51 8.05
C ASP A 393 -16.37 -8.46 9.04
N ILE A 394 -15.98 -7.28 8.55
CA ILE A 394 -15.54 -6.16 9.39
C ILE A 394 -16.70 -5.65 10.26
N CYS A 395 -17.91 -5.53 9.71
CA CYS A 395 -19.10 -5.14 10.46
C CYS A 395 -19.51 -6.18 11.51
N ALA A 396 -19.49 -7.46 11.15
CA ALA A 396 -19.76 -8.57 12.06
C ALA A 396 -18.75 -8.59 13.21
N PHE A 397 -17.46 -8.41 12.90
CA PHE A 397 -16.40 -8.30 13.89
C PHE A 397 -16.62 -7.10 14.83
N TYR A 398 -16.94 -5.92 14.29
CA TYR A 398 -17.26 -4.75 15.10
C TYR A 398 -18.42 -5.02 16.08
N LEU A 399 -19.51 -5.61 15.59
CA LEU A 399 -20.65 -5.98 16.42
C LEU A 399 -20.30 -6.96 17.52
N ALA A 400 -19.49 -7.97 17.21
CA ALA A 400 -19.01 -8.93 18.19
C ALA A 400 -18.18 -8.24 19.27
N THR A 401 -17.22 -7.38 18.90
CA THR A 401 -16.39 -6.64 19.88
C THR A 401 -17.23 -5.75 20.80
N ARG A 402 -18.39 -5.27 20.35
CA ARG A 402 -19.34 -4.50 21.14
C ARG A 402 -20.13 -5.36 22.11
N LYS A 403 -20.69 -6.48 21.65
CA LYS A 403 -21.57 -7.36 22.44
C LYS A 403 -20.82 -8.10 23.55
N THR A 404 -19.56 -8.46 23.31
CA THR A 404 -18.90 -9.51 24.10
C THR A 404 -17.67 -9.03 24.87
N GLY A 405 -17.40 -7.72 24.85
CA GLY A 405 -16.35 -7.12 25.67
C GLY A 405 -14.94 -7.13 25.07
N GLY A 406 -14.81 -7.07 23.73
CA GLY A 406 -13.51 -6.78 23.09
C GLY A 406 -12.92 -5.47 23.64
N THR A 407 -11.59 -5.32 23.57
CA THR A 407 -10.93 -4.17 24.20
C THR A 407 -11.46 -2.84 23.63
N PRO A 408 -11.65 -1.81 24.47
CA PRO A 408 -12.15 -0.51 24.00
C PRO A 408 -11.28 0.10 22.89
N ALA A 409 -9.96 -0.15 22.93
CA ALA A 409 -9.01 0.32 21.93
C ALA A 409 -9.25 -0.32 20.55
N LEU A 410 -9.43 -1.65 20.50
CA LEU A 410 -9.70 -2.35 19.25
C LEU A 410 -11.06 -1.94 18.66
N ARG A 411 -12.09 -1.86 19.51
CA ARG A 411 -13.42 -1.40 19.11
C ARG A 411 -13.37 0.00 18.50
N CYS A 412 -12.64 0.93 19.12
CA CYS A 412 -12.48 2.29 18.63
C CYS A 412 -11.81 2.31 17.24
N ARG A 413 -10.71 1.55 17.07
CA ARG A 413 -10.00 1.47 15.78
C ARG A 413 -10.84 0.83 14.68
N THR A 414 -11.59 -0.23 14.98
CA THR A 414 -12.51 -0.85 14.01
C THR A 414 -13.64 0.10 13.64
N LYS A 415 -14.17 0.87 14.61
CA LYS A 415 -15.13 1.94 14.34
C LYS A 415 -14.51 2.96 13.38
N ASP A 416 -13.31 3.46 13.66
CA ASP A 416 -12.61 4.43 12.81
C ASP A 416 -12.41 3.92 11.37
N LEU A 417 -12.05 2.64 11.21
CA LEU A 417 -11.95 2.00 9.90
C LEU A 417 -13.30 2.00 9.16
N LEU A 418 -14.36 1.53 9.83
CA LEU A 418 -15.70 1.52 9.24
C LEU A 418 -16.16 2.92 8.87
N SER A 419 -15.94 3.90 9.76
CA SER A 419 -16.20 5.31 9.52
C SER A 419 -15.53 5.80 8.24
N GLN A 420 -14.24 5.53 8.05
CA GLN A 420 -13.51 5.93 6.84
C GLN A 420 -14.03 5.25 5.58
N VAL A 421 -14.34 3.96 5.66
CA VAL A 421 -14.92 3.22 4.53
C VAL A 421 -16.26 3.83 4.14
N ILE A 422 -17.15 4.07 5.11
CA ILE A 422 -18.50 4.61 4.88
C ILE A 422 -18.44 6.03 4.31
N VAL A 423 -17.54 6.87 4.82
CA VAL A 423 -17.38 8.26 4.36
C VAL A 423 -16.88 8.31 2.91
N GLN A 424 -16.02 7.38 2.51
CA GLN A 424 -15.39 7.38 1.19
C GLN A 424 -16.07 6.43 0.18
N ALA A 425 -17.02 5.60 0.60
CA ALA A 425 -17.67 4.61 -0.25
C ALA A 425 -18.54 5.25 -1.32
N GLU A 426 -18.22 5.00 -2.59
CA GLU A 426 -19.03 5.40 -3.73
C GLU A 426 -19.81 4.20 -4.31
N GLU A 427 -19.33 2.96 -4.15
CA GLU A 427 -20.02 1.80 -4.73
C GLU A 427 -21.37 1.50 -4.10
N ALA A 428 -22.30 1.09 -4.97
CA ALA A 428 -23.58 0.54 -4.58
C ALA A 428 -23.47 -0.73 -3.71
N SER A 429 -22.38 -1.51 -3.81
CA SER A 429 -22.21 -2.78 -3.08
C SER A 429 -22.10 -2.56 -1.56
N ILE A 430 -21.31 -1.57 -1.14
CA ILE A 430 -21.12 -1.20 0.27
C ILE A 430 -22.46 -0.72 0.85
N TRP A 431 -23.19 0.14 0.13
CA TRP A 431 -24.47 0.65 0.61
C TRP A 431 -25.57 -0.41 0.72
N HIS A 432 -25.59 -1.39 -0.19
CA HIS A 432 -26.49 -2.54 -0.04
C HIS A 432 -26.18 -3.28 1.26
N THR A 433 -24.90 -3.51 1.52
CA THR A 433 -24.45 -4.17 2.74
C THR A 433 -24.83 -3.40 4.00
N ILE A 434 -24.59 -2.08 4.00
CA ILE A 434 -24.97 -1.20 5.12
C ILE A 434 -26.49 -1.27 5.37
N SER A 435 -27.30 -1.33 4.31
CA SER A 435 -28.76 -1.41 4.45
C SER A 435 -29.26 -2.72 5.08
N THR A 436 -28.43 -3.77 5.04
CA THR A 436 -28.72 -5.05 5.69
C THR A 436 -28.13 -5.17 7.10
N LEU A 437 -27.42 -4.15 7.58
CA LEU A 437 -26.85 -4.19 8.92
C LEU A 437 -27.94 -4.15 9.99
N PRO A 438 -27.76 -4.89 11.10
CA PRO A 438 -28.61 -4.76 12.28
C PRO A 438 -28.73 -3.31 12.77
N GLU A 439 -29.93 -2.92 13.24
CA GLU A 439 -30.21 -1.55 13.73
C GLU A 439 -29.25 -1.12 14.84
N ASP A 440 -28.90 -2.03 15.75
CA ASP A 440 -27.93 -1.77 16.83
C ASP A 440 -26.56 -1.37 16.26
N CYS A 441 -26.13 -1.97 15.15
CA CYS A 441 -24.89 -1.61 14.44
C CYS A 441 -24.96 -0.18 13.91
N LEU A 442 -26.05 0.13 13.21
CA LEU A 442 -26.26 1.42 12.57
C LEU A 442 -26.31 2.54 13.60
N GLU A 443 -27.03 2.34 14.70
CA GLU A 443 -27.06 3.29 15.82
C GLU A 443 -25.64 3.60 16.33
N SER A 444 -24.82 2.57 16.55
CA SER A 444 -23.46 2.74 17.07
C SER A 444 -22.51 3.43 16.10
N LEU A 445 -22.61 3.09 14.81
CA LEU A 445 -21.85 3.76 13.76
C LEU A 445 -22.28 5.22 13.60
N SER A 446 -23.57 5.49 13.80
CA SER A 446 -24.17 6.82 13.68
C SER A 446 -23.93 7.77 14.87
N GLU A 447 -23.31 7.28 15.96
CA GLU A 447 -22.85 8.14 17.06
C GLU A 447 -21.79 9.15 16.58
N ASP A 448 -21.00 8.80 15.56
CA ASP A 448 -20.07 9.73 14.92
C ASP A 448 -20.83 10.61 13.92
N SER A 449 -20.78 11.93 14.14
CA SER A 449 -21.49 12.90 13.31
C SER A 449 -21.10 12.82 11.84
N ALA A 450 -19.81 12.62 11.54
CA ALA A 450 -19.33 12.59 10.16
C ALA A 450 -19.83 11.33 9.43
N VAL A 451 -19.87 10.20 10.13
CA VAL A 451 -20.38 8.93 9.59
C VAL A 451 -21.88 9.01 9.36
N ALA A 452 -22.65 9.51 10.33
CA ALA A 452 -24.09 9.64 10.20
C ALA A 452 -24.47 10.55 9.03
N GLN A 453 -23.74 11.66 8.86
CA GLN A 453 -23.91 12.58 7.74
C GLN A 453 -23.57 11.92 6.40
N ALA A 454 -22.46 11.18 6.32
CA ALA A 454 -22.06 10.46 5.11
C ALA A 454 -23.05 9.34 4.74
N MET A 455 -23.48 8.53 5.72
CA MET A 455 -24.50 7.50 5.54
C MET A 455 -25.78 8.12 4.97
N PHE A 456 -26.27 9.20 5.60
CA PHE A 456 -27.48 9.85 5.16
C PHE A 456 -27.33 10.41 3.74
N SER A 457 -26.26 11.15 3.45
CA SER A 457 -26.02 11.73 2.11
C SER A 457 -25.99 10.66 1.01
N ASN A 458 -25.35 9.52 1.27
CA ASN A 458 -25.27 8.45 0.28
C ASN A 458 -26.57 7.65 0.17
N PHE A 459 -27.31 7.45 1.26
CA PHE A 459 -28.66 6.88 1.19
C PHE A 459 -29.64 7.77 0.43
N LEU A 460 -29.53 9.10 0.55
CA LEU A 460 -30.32 10.03 -0.29
C LEU A 460 -30.01 9.83 -1.79
N LYS A 461 -28.72 9.78 -2.16
CA LYS A 461 -28.32 9.55 -3.55
C LYS A 461 -28.85 8.21 -4.04
N ARG A 462 -28.65 7.14 -3.25
CA ARG A 462 -29.10 5.80 -3.61
C ARG A 462 -30.60 5.71 -3.79
N PHE A 463 -31.38 6.32 -2.88
CA PHE A 463 -32.84 6.35 -2.97
C PHE A 463 -33.33 6.89 -4.32
N SER A 464 -32.65 7.91 -4.86
CA SER A 464 -33.02 8.49 -6.16
C SER A 464 -32.74 7.57 -7.37
N THR A 465 -31.97 6.50 -7.18
CA THR A 465 -31.53 5.57 -8.25
C THR A 465 -32.14 4.17 -8.16
N VAL A 466 -32.58 3.77 -6.98
CA VAL A 466 -33.23 2.47 -6.77
C VAL A 466 -34.62 2.52 -7.37
N ASP A 467 -35.03 1.48 -8.08
CA ASP A 467 -36.41 1.32 -8.57
C ASP A 467 -37.23 0.34 -7.72
N ASP A 468 -36.56 -0.62 -7.08
CA ASP A 468 -37.20 -1.62 -6.24
C ASP A 468 -37.90 -1.01 -5.01
N LEU A 469 -39.17 -1.38 -4.83
CA LEU A 469 -40.02 -0.80 -3.78
C LEU A 469 -39.58 -1.24 -2.38
N GLN A 470 -39.13 -2.49 -2.20
CA GLN A 470 -38.72 -3.01 -0.90
C GLN A 470 -37.43 -2.32 -0.45
N GLU A 471 -36.45 -2.20 -1.34
CA GLU A 471 -35.22 -1.46 -1.08
C GLU A 471 -35.50 0.03 -0.79
N LYS A 472 -36.44 0.66 -1.50
CA LYS A 472 -36.90 2.02 -1.17
C LYS A 472 -37.45 2.11 0.25
N MET A 473 -38.33 1.20 0.66
CA MET A 473 -38.90 1.21 2.01
C MET A 473 -37.84 1.04 3.10
N LEU A 474 -36.87 0.16 2.89
CA LEU A 474 -35.72 0.00 3.79
C LEU A 474 -34.91 1.29 3.88
N LEU A 475 -34.58 1.90 2.74
CA LEU A 475 -33.87 3.19 2.70
C LEU A 475 -34.65 4.30 3.40
N VAL A 476 -35.98 4.36 3.24
CA VAL A 476 -36.84 5.32 3.95
C VAL A 476 -36.76 5.12 5.46
N SER A 477 -36.83 3.88 5.94
CA SER A 477 -36.71 3.57 7.37
C SER A 477 -35.35 3.99 7.92
N LEU A 478 -34.26 3.65 7.21
CA LEU A 478 -32.90 4.04 7.58
C LEU A 478 -32.69 5.55 7.58
N LEU A 479 -33.18 6.23 6.54
CA LEU A 479 -33.15 7.70 6.47
C LEU A 479 -33.95 8.33 7.61
N SER A 480 -35.10 7.75 7.98
CA SER A 480 -35.89 8.22 9.12
C SER A 480 -35.11 8.10 10.44
N SER A 481 -34.47 6.95 10.67
CA SER A 481 -33.66 6.72 11.87
C SER A 481 -32.46 7.67 11.94
N LEU A 482 -31.73 7.83 10.84
CA LEU A 482 -30.60 8.77 10.75
C LEU A 482 -31.05 10.23 10.87
N ALA A 483 -32.20 10.61 10.31
CA ALA A 483 -32.77 11.95 10.46
C ALA A 483 -33.15 12.27 11.92
N GLY A 484 -33.31 11.26 12.77
CA GLY A 484 -33.54 11.44 14.21
C GLY A 484 -32.29 11.94 14.96
N LEU A 485 -31.10 11.81 14.38
CA LEU A 485 -29.84 12.12 15.05
C LEU A 485 -29.56 13.63 15.05
N PRO A 486 -29.22 14.25 16.20
CA PRO A 486 -28.96 15.69 16.27
C PRO A 486 -27.87 16.18 15.32
N SER A 487 -26.81 15.38 15.12
CA SER A 487 -25.70 15.69 14.22
C SER A 487 -26.12 15.76 12.75
N VAL A 488 -27.05 14.89 12.35
CA VAL A 488 -27.64 14.87 11.02
C VAL A 488 -28.60 16.05 10.90
N GLN A 489 -29.50 16.24 11.88
CA GLN A 489 -30.44 17.37 11.91
C GLN A 489 -29.73 18.72 11.80
N ASP A 490 -28.68 18.97 12.57
CA ASP A 490 -27.96 20.25 12.55
C ASP A 490 -27.35 20.55 11.18
N GLU A 491 -26.81 19.55 10.49
CA GLU A 491 -26.23 19.69 9.14
C GLU A 491 -27.34 19.98 8.11
N PHE A 492 -28.40 19.17 8.14
CA PHE A 492 -29.52 19.25 7.20
C PHE A 492 -30.30 20.52 7.32
N MET A 493 -30.55 20.94 8.55
CA MET A 493 -31.41 22.06 8.83
C MET A 493 -30.68 23.38 8.57
N LYS A 494 -29.34 23.43 8.74
CA LYS A 494 -28.52 24.60 8.37
C LYS A 494 -28.46 24.82 6.85
N LYS A 495 -28.33 23.75 6.04
CA LYS A 495 -28.24 23.85 4.57
C LYS A 495 -28.81 22.59 3.87
N PRO A 496 -30.13 22.54 3.60
CA PRO A 496 -30.71 21.44 2.84
C PRO A 496 -30.12 21.43 1.42
N SER A 497 -29.59 20.28 1.02
CA SER A 497 -29.04 20.05 -0.32
C SER A 497 -30.17 19.94 -1.36
N ASP A 498 -29.88 20.29 -2.63
CA ASP A 498 -30.86 20.12 -3.70
C ASP A 498 -31.28 18.65 -3.88
N GLN A 499 -30.40 17.71 -3.51
CA GLN A 499 -30.68 16.27 -3.49
C GLN A 499 -31.80 15.91 -2.51
N LEU A 500 -31.81 16.51 -1.32
CA LEU A 500 -32.89 16.29 -0.35
C LEU A 500 -34.22 16.88 -0.84
N ILE A 501 -34.19 18.04 -1.48
CA ILE A 501 -35.40 18.64 -2.06
C ILE A 501 -35.95 17.76 -3.19
N ASN A 502 -35.07 17.27 -4.06
CA ASN A 502 -35.47 16.33 -5.11
C ASN A 502 -36.01 15.02 -4.53
N LEU A 503 -35.39 14.50 -3.46
CA LEU A 503 -35.92 13.35 -2.75
C LEU A 503 -37.33 13.63 -2.23
N LEU A 504 -37.52 14.72 -1.49
CA LEU A 504 -38.82 15.09 -0.95
C LEU A 504 -39.86 15.22 -2.05
N LYS A 505 -39.49 15.75 -3.23
CA LYS A 505 -40.37 15.76 -4.39
C LYS A 505 -40.80 14.35 -4.81
N VAL A 506 -39.85 13.42 -4.94
CA VAL A 506 -40.12 12.03 -5.31
C VAL A 506 -40.98 11.33 -4.24
N LEU A 507 -40.68 11.53 -2.96
CA LEU A 507 -41.46 10.96 -1.86
C LEU A 507 -42.88 11.53 -1.81
N LEU A 508 -43.04 12.83 -2.08
CA LEU A 508 -44.35 13.50 -2.19
C LEU A 508 -45.17 13.03 -3.41
N GLU A 509 -44.53 12.42 -4.39
CA GLU A 509 -45.20 11.81 -5.54
C GLU A 509 -45.50 10.31 -5.31
N GLY A 510 -45.05 9.74 -4.19
CA GLY A 510 -45.25 8.33 -3.85
C GLY A 510 -46.68 7.97 -3.47
N GLU A 511 -47.04 6.69 -3.63
CA GLU A 511 -48.40 6.18 -3.39
C GLU A 511 -48.63 5.71 -1.94
N SER A 512 -47.56 5.42 -1.18
CA SER A 512 -47.70 4.95 0.21
C SER A 512 -47.93 6.12 1.17
N ALA A 513 -49.01 6.05 1.95
CA ALA A 513 -49.36 7.05 2.95
C ALA A 513 -48.24 7.26 4.00
N GLU A 514 -47.56 6.19 4.41
CA GLU A 514 -46.48 6.25 5.41
C GLU A 514 -45.26 7.02 4.89
N ILE A 515 -44.91 6.78 3.62
CA ILE A 515 -43.82 7.50 2.93
C ILE A 515 -44.18 8.98 2.79
N LEU A 516 -45.45 9.26 2.48
CA LEU A 516 -45.98 10.60 2.31
C LEU A 516 -45.95 11.40 3.62
N ASP A 517 -46.39 10.78 4.72
CA ASP A 517 -46.37 11.40 6.05
C ASP A 517 -44.95 11.72 6.49
N LEU A 518 -44.01 10.79 6.28
CA LEU A 518 -42.59 11.04 6.59
C LEU A 518 -42.02 12.18 5.75
N ALA A 519 -42.31 12.21 4.46
CA ALA A 519 -41.86 13.28 3.57
C ALA A 519 -42.39 14.65 4.01
N LEU A 520 -43.66 14.73 4.38
CA LEU A 520 -44.28 15.96 4.89
C LEU A 520 -43.70 16.38 6.24
N MET A 521 -43.46 15.44 7.15
CA MET A 521 -42.82 15.72 8.44
C MET A 521 -41.39 16.25 8.28
N LEU A 522 -40.58 15.63 7.41
CA LEU A 522 -39.24 16.09 7.08
C LEU A 522 -39.27 17.48 6.43
N LEU A 523 -40.18 17.71 5.49
CA LEU A 523 -40.33 19.00 4.82
C LEU A 523 -40.72 20.12 5.82
N LEU A 524 -41.66 19.86 6.72
CA LEU A 524 -42.06 20.79 7.77
C LEU A 524 -40.89 21.13 8.70
N ALA A 525 -40.10 20.12 9.09
CA ALA A 525 -38.91 20.33 9.91
C ALA A 525 -37.91 21.27 9.21
N ILE A 526 -37.57 20.99 7.94
CA ILE A 526 -36.61 21.78 7.15
C ILE A 526 -37.06 23.24 7.00
N ILE A 527 -38.34 23.44 6.71
CA ILE A 527 -38.93 24.78 6.56
C ILE A 527 -38.88 25.56 7.88
N SER A 528 -39.11 24.89 9.00
CA SER A 528 -39.20 25.54 10.31
C SER A 528 -37.84 26.06 10.82
N HIS A 529 -36.72 25.66 10.21
CA HIS A 529 -35.39 25.99 10.72
C HIS A 529 -34.75 27.25 10.12
N SER A 530 -35.10 27.65 8.90
CA SER A 530 -34.52 28.84 8.25
C SER A 530 -35.41 29.38 7.11
N GLU A 531 -35.51 30.71 7.00
CA GLU A 531 -36.20 31.39 5.89
C GLU A 531 -35.57 31.08 4.52
N ASP A 532 -34.26 30.85 4.47
CA ASP A 532 -33.58 30.51 3.21
C ASP A 532 -33.96 29.11 2.73
N ASN A 533 -34.26 28.18 3.64
CA ASN A 533 -34.76 26.85 3.30
C ASN A 533 -36.15 26.93 2.69
N LEU A 534 -36.99 27.81 3.23
CA LEU A 534 -38.35 28.05 2.73
C LEU A 534 -38.35 28.46 1.26
N LYS A 535 -37.47 29.38 0.86
CA LYS A 535 -37.30 29.78 -0.55
C LYS A 535 -36.93 28.60 -1.46
N LYS A 536 -36.07 27.70 -0.98
CA LYS A 536 -35.69 26.50 -1.76
C LYS A 536 -36.85 25.49 -1.83
N CYS A 537 -37.57 25.29 -0.73
CA CYS A 537 -38.71 24.38 -0.63
C CYS A 537 -39.93 24.84 -1.45
N GLN A 538 -40.00 26.09 -1.89
CA GLN A 538 -41.05 26.56 -2.81
C GLN A 538 -41.12 25.80 -4.13
N LYS A 539 -40.00 25.23 -4.56
CA LYS A 539 -39.97 24.33 -5.73
C LYS A 539 -40.87 23.10 -5.55
N LEU A 540 -41.21 22.73 -4.30
CA LEU A 540 -42.08 21.60 -3.96
C LEU A 540 -43.56 21.97 -3.88
N LEU A 541 -43.91 23.27 -3.92
CA LEU A 541 -45.29 23.73 -3.84
C LEU A 541 -46.23 23.04 -4.85
N PRO A 542 -45.84 22.80 -6.12
CA PRO A 542 -46.70 22.08 -7.07
C PRO A 542 -47.00 20.63 -6.65
N ALA A 543 -46.01 19.93 -6.08
CA ALA A 543 -46.19 18.56 -5.60
C ALA A 543 -47.14 18.52 -4.39
N VAL A 544 -46.95 19.42 -3.42
CA VAL A 544 -47.84 19.55 -2.26
C VAL A 544 -49.25 19.95 -2.69
N GLN A 545 -49.40 20.83 -3.68
CA GLN A 545 -50.71 21.23 -4.21
C GLN A 545 -51.42 20.07 -4.92
N LYS A 546 -50.69 19.23 -5.64
CA LYS A 546 -51.24 18.01 -6.25
C LYS A 546 -51.75 17.03 -5.20
N LEU A 547 -51.03 16.87 -4.09
CA LEU A 547 -51.47 16.04 -2.96
C LEU A 547 -52.73 16.60 -2.31
N ARG A 548 -52.81 17.93 -2.17
CA ARG A 548 -53.96 18.61 -1.57
C ARG A 548 -55.28 18.30 -2.28
N THR A 549 -55.25 18.16 -3.60
CA THR A 549 -56.43 17.86 -4.41
C THR A 549 -56.68 16.36 -4.58
N SER A 550 -55.79 15.50 -4.08
CA SER A 550 -55.94 14.06 -4.14
C SER A 550 -57.06 13.57 -3.21
N LYS A 551 -57.92 12.69 -3.71
CA LYS A 551 -59.02 12.09 -2.93
C LYS A 551 -58.61 10.87 -2.12
N HIS A 552 -57.40 10.34 -2.34
CA HIS A 552 -56.97 9.03 -1.83
C HIS A 552 -56.01 9.10 -0.65
N ILE A 553 -55.79 10.27 -0.06
CA ILE A 553 -54.91 10.44 1.11
C ILE A 553 -55.69 10.32 2.42
N SER A 554 -55.03 9.83 3.46
CA SER A 554 -55.62 9.76 4.80
C SER A 554 -55.94 11.16 5.34
N GLU A 555 -56.89 11.28 6.26
CA GLU A 555 -57.26 12.58 6.84
C GLU A 555 -56.11 13.18 7.65
N GLU A 556 -55.27 12.35 8.28
CA GLU A 556 -54.07 12.78 9.01
C GLU A 556 -53.02 13.36 8.06
N THR A 557 -52.75 12.66 6.97
CA THR A 557 -51.86 13.12 5.90
C THR A 557 -52.38 14.43 5.30
N LYS A 558 -53.69 14.55 5.09
CA LYS A 558 -54.32 15.76 4.55
C LYS A 558 -54.11 16.98 5.43
N ILE A 559 -54.13 16.80 6.76
CA ILE A 559 -53.78 17.87 7.71
C ILE A 559 -52.33 18.30 7.51
N LEU A 560 -51.39 17.36 7.39
CA LEU A 560 -49.97 17.66 7.15
C LEU A 560 -49.76 18.37 5.79
N VAL A 561 -50.47 17.94 4.74
CA VAL A 561 -50.43 18.57 3.41
C VAL A 561 -50.93 20.01 3.46
N GLU A 562 -52.09 20.26 4.07
CA GLU A 562 -52.65 21.61 4.20
C GLU A 562 -51.73 22.54 5.00
N GLN A 563 -51.15 22.03 6.09
CA GLN A 563 -50.19 22.78 6.91
C GLN A 563 -48.92 23.12 6.12
N THR A 564 -48.35 22.13 5.45
CA THR A 564 -47.14 22.31 4.65
C THR A 564 -47.40 23.29 3.51
N PHE A 565 -48.54 23.17 2.83
CA PHE A 565 -48.95 24.09 1.77
C PHE A 565 -49.08 25.52 2.28
N ALA A 566 -49.77 25.73 3.40
CA ALA A 566 -49.97 27.05 3.97
C ALA A 566 -48.64 27.74 4.30
N ILE A 567 -47.69 27.03 4.91
CA ILE A 567 -46.39 27.58 5.29
C ILE A 567 -45.58 27.95 4.03
N ILE A 568 -45.52 27.07 3.03
CA ILE A 568 -44.77 27.32 1.78
C ILE A 568 -45.39 28.46 0.98
N ALA A 569 -46.72 28.46 0.81
CA ALA A 569 -47.44 29.44 -0.01
C ALA A 569 -47.40 30.86 0.58
N THR A 570 -47.34 30.98 1.91
CA THR A 570 -47.33 32.27 2.60
C THR A 570 -45.92 32.79 2.88
N PHE A 571 -44.87 32.12 2.40
CA PHE A 571 -43.48 32.45 2.72
C PHE A 571 -43.24 32.55 4.25
N GLY A 572 -43.99 31.77 5.05
CA GLY A 572 -43.84 31.78 6.50
C GLY A 572 -44.40 33.04 7.18
N ALA A 573 -45.07 33.93 6.45
CA ALA A 573 -45.68 35.15 6.99
C ALA A 573 -46.77 34.87 8.04
N VAL A 574 -47.35 33.66 8.02
CA VAL A 574 -48.31 33.17 9.03
C VAL A 574 -47.57 32.37 10.12
N SER A 575 -46.50 32.93 10.69
CA SER A 575 -45.64 32.23 11.67
C SER A 575 -46.29 32.04 13.05
N GLY A 576 -47.38 32.77 13.35
CA GLY A 576 -48.14 32.62 14.60
C GLY A 576 -48.71 31.21 14.80
N ASP A 577 -49.11 30.54 13.72
CA ASP A 577 -49.62 29.16 13.76
C ASP A 577 -48.50 28.11 13.72
N VAL A 578 -47.28 28.46 13.28
CA VAL A 578 -46.11 27.56 13.28
C VAL A 578 -45.66 27.21 14.70
N LEU A 579 -45.78 28.13 15.66
CA LEU A 579 -45.59 27.85 17.10
C LEU A 579 -46.64 26.87 17.65
N LEU A 580 -47.85 26.89 17.09
CA LEU A 580 -48.90 25.92 17.43
C LEU A 580 -48.56 24.54 16.86
N VAL A 581 -47.99 24.49 15.66
CA VAL A 581 -47.51 23.27 14.98
C VAL A 581 -46.31 22.67 15.71
N GLU A 582 -45.34 23.47 16.15
CA GLU A 582 -44.19 22.97 16.93
C GLU A 582 -44.63 22.37 18.27
N LYS A 583 -45.63 22.99 18.93
CA LYS A 583 -46.29 22.42 20.11
C LYS A 583 -47.05 21.12 19.81
N LYS A 584 -47.73 21.04 18.66
CA LYS A 584 -48.51 19.87 18.24
C LYS A 584 -47.61 18.71 17.82
N LEU A 585 -46.50 18.97 17.12
CA LEU A 585 -45.46 18.00 16.80
C LEU A 585 -44.76 17.49 18.06
N LYS A 586 -44.33 18.37 18.96
CA LYS A 586 -43.75 17.97 20.26
C LYS A 586 -44.74 17.13 21.08
N LYS A 587 -46.04 17.41 20.98
CA LYS A 587 -47.10 16.60 21.59
C LYS A 587 -47.25 15.24 20.91
N MET A 588 -47.29 15.19 19.57
CA MET A 588 -47.35 13.95 18.79
C MET A 588 -46.13 13.05 19.04
N PHE A 589 -44.90 13.59 19.07
CA PHE A 589 -43.70 12.83 19.39
C PHE A 589 -43.69 12.32 20.84
N LYS A 590 -44.17 13.13 21.79
CA LYS A 590 -44.35 12.68 23.19
C LYS A 590 -45.44 11.62 23.32
N GLU A 591 -46.51 11.70 22.55
CA GLU A 591 -47.58 10.71 22.54
C GLU A 591 -47.15 9.42 21.85
N LYS A 592 -46.43 9.47 20.72
CA LYS A 592 -45.84 8.31 20.05
C LYS A 592 -44.81 7.59 20.94
N LYS A 593 -43.93 8.34 21.59
CA LYS A 593 -42.95 7.79 22.56
C LYS A 593 -43.63 7.18 23.79
N LYS A 594 -44.73 7.78 24.28
CA LYS A 594 -45.57 7.18 25.32
C LYS A 594 -46.30 5.91 24.83
N ILE A 595 -46.71 5.86 23.57
CA ILE A 595 -47.38 4.70 22.96
C ILE A 595 -46.38 3.55 22.75
N GLU A 596 -45.11 3.83 22.44
CA GLU A 596 -44.03 2.83 22.33
C GLU A 596 -43.49 2.36 23.71
N GLU A 597 -43.46 3.24 24.71
CA GLU A 597 -43.09 2.89 26.10
C GLU A 597 -44.22 2.14 26.84
N ILE A 598 -45.44 2.12 26.31
CA ILE A 598 -46.55 1.31 26.81
C ILE A 598 -46.57 -0.02 26.04
N LYS A 599 -46.15 -1.10 26.72
CA LYS A 599 -46.37 -2.50 26.30
C LYS A 599 -47.82 -2.72 25.79
N PRO A 600 -48.03 -3.62 24.81
CA PRO A 600 -49.22 -3.62 23.98
C PRO A 600 -50.48 -3.95 24.79
N GLN A 601 -51.37 -2.97 24.92
CA GLN A 601 -52.79 -3.21 25.11
C GLN A 601 -53.41 -3.43 23.73
N LYS A 602 -54.01 -4.61 23.56
CA LYS A 602 -54.73 -5.02 22.35
C LYS A 602 -55.95 -4.12 22.08
N PRO A 603 -56.39 -3.99 20.81
CA PRO A 603 -57.66 -3.36 20.46
C PRO A 603 -58.85 -4.19 20.94
N GLN A 604 -59.90 -3.51 21.39
CA GLN A 604 -61.23 -4.07 21.55
C GLN A 604 -61.84 -4.33 20.15
N GLN A 605 -61.81 -5.59 19.73
CA GLN A 605 -62.86 -6.18 18.92
C GLN A 605 -63.44 -7.37 19.69
N ALA A 606 -64.72 -7.62 19.51
CA ALA A 606 -65.53 -8.56 20.30
C ALA A 606 -64.89 -9.97 20.40
N GLY A 607 -64.85 -10.50 21.64
CA GLY A 607 -64.72 -11.91 22.05
C GLY A 607 -63.64 -12.79 21.39
N PRO A 608 -62.71 -13.33 22.19
CA PRO A 608 -62.99 -14.64 22.76
C PRO A 608 -62.95 -14.60 24.29
N ALA A 609 -63.75 -15.45 24.92
CA ALA A 609 -63.78 -15.60 26.37
C ALA A 609 -62.35 -15.78 26.91
N LYS A 610 -62.03 -15.16 28.06
CA LYS A 610 -60.82 -15.49 28.81
C LYS A 610 -60.89 -16.98 29.15
N LEU A 611 -60.13 -17.80 28.43
CA LEU A 611 -59.94 -19.20 28.76
C LEU A 611 -59.22 -19.26 30.12
N SER A 612 -59.80 -20.00 31.04
CA SER A 612 -59.19 -20.34 32.32
C SER A 612 -57.93 -21.19 32.11
N PHE A 613 -57.07 -21.26 33.13
CA PHE A 613 -55.87 -22.12 33.10
C PHE A 613 -56.21 -23.56 32.68
N LYS A 614 -57.34 -24.09 33.16
CA LYS A 614 -57.82 -25.44 32.86
C LYS A 614 -58.16 -25.62 31.37
N GLU A 615 -58.88 -24.67 30.77
CA GLU A 615 -59.22 -24.75 29.35
C GLU A 615 -57.97 -24.56 28.45
N SER A 616 -57.02 -23.72 28.88
CA SER A 616 -55.73 -23.58 28.16
C SER A 616 -54.87 -24.85 28.25
N LEU A 617 -54.99 -25.61 29.35
CA LEU A 617 -54.33 -26.90 29.53
C LEU A 617 -54.99 -27.99 28.68
N GLU A 618 -56.32 -27.99 28.60
CA GLU A 618 -57.09 -28.89 27.74
C GLU A 618 -56.79 -28.63 26.26
N GLU A 619 -56.71 -27.37 25.81
CA GLU A 619 -56.29 -27.01 24.45
C GLU A 619 -54.83 -27.41 24.15
N ALA A 620 -53.93 -27.33 25.13
CA ALA A 620 -52.53 -27.74 24.96
C ALA A 620 -52.35 -29.27 24.92
N ALA A 621 -53.34 -30.01 25.42
CA ALA A 621 -53.39 -31.48 25.36
C ALA A 621 -54.08 -32.01 24.10
N ASP A 622 -54.66 -31.12 23.28
CA ASP A 622 -55.32 -31.49 22.02
C ASP A 622 -54.31 -32.01 20.97
N GLU A 623 -54.69 -33.02 20.19
CA GLU A 623 -53.85 -33.63 19.14
C GLU A 623 -53.78 -32.76 17.87
N GLU A 624 -54.73 -31.85 17.66
CA GLU A 624 -54.73 -30.94 16.52
C GLU A 624 -53.74 -29.78 16.72
N ILE A 625 -52.74 -29.73 15.83
CA ILE A 625 -51.61 -28.77 15.87
C ILE A 625 -52.03 -27.30 16.05
N PRO A 626 -53.09 -26.77 15.40
CA PRO A 626 -53.50 -25.38 15.57
C PRO A 626 -54.04 -25.06 16.97
N VAL A 627 -54.81 -25.99 17.54
CA VAL A 627 -55.42 -25.86 18.87
C VAL A 627 -54.35 -25.97 19.95
N LYS A 628 -53.43 -26.93 19.78
CA LYS A 628 -52.26 -27.12 20.63
C LYS A 628 -51.36 -25.88 20.70
N GLY A 629 -51.13 -25.24 19.55
CA GLY A 629 -50.39 -23.99 19.46
C GLY A 629 -51.06 -22.86 20.24
N HIS A 630 -52.39 -22.76 20.17
CA HIS A 630 -53.18 -21.80 20.94
C HIS A 630 -53.11 -22.06 22.44
N GLY A 631 -53.24 -23.31 22.88
CA GLY A 631 -53.12 -23.71 24.29
C GLY A 631 -51.75 -23.34 24.89
N TYR A 632 -50.65 -23.66 24.22
CA TYR A 632 -49.30 -23.30 24.69
C TYR A 632 -49.07 -21.79 24.75
N LEU A 633 -49.57 -21.03 23.77
CA LEU A 633 -49.45 -19.57 23.79
C LEU A 633 -50.26 -18.95 24.95
N SER A 634 -51.43 -19.52 25.26
CA SER A 634 -52.29 -19.09 26.37
C SER A 634 -51.66 -19.42 27.72
N LEU A 635 -51.13 -20.63 27.91
CA LEU A 635 -50.37 -21.03 29.11
C LEU A 635 -49.15 -20.15 29.34
N THR A 636 -48.36 -19.90 28.29
CA THR A 636 -47.17 -19.03 28.37
C THR A 636 -47.54 -17.61 28.80
N LYS A 637 -48.68 -17.09 28.34
CA LYS A 637 -49.18 -15.77 28.75
C LYS A 637 -49.64 -15.76 30.20
N LEU A 638 -50.33 -16.81 30.67
CA LEU A 638 -50.77 -16.93 32.07
C LEU A 638 -49.56 -16.97 33.03
N ILE A 639 -48.52 -17.73 32.69
CA ILE A 639 -47.27 -17.80 33.47
C ILE A 639 -46.54 -16.45 33.46
N ARG A 640 -46.40 -15.82 32.28
CA ARG A 640 -45.69 -14.53 32.13
C ARG A 640 -46.39 -13.39 32.89
N ASN A 641 -47.71 -13.45 33.00
CA ASN A 641 -48.51 -12.47 33.72
C ASN A 641 -48.53 -12.68 35.25
N LYS A 642 -47.77 -13.67 35.74
CA LYS A 642 -47.66 -13.99 37.18
C LYS A 642 -49.01 -14.31 37.83
N ASP A 643 -49.93 -14.93 37.10
CA ASP A 643 -51.17 -15.41 37.69
C ASP A 643 -50.85 -16.45 38.79
N GLN A 644 -51.31 -16.16 40.02
CA GLN A 644 -50.91 -16.91 41.21
C GLN A 644 -51.40 -18.36 41.14
N TYR A 645 -52.62 -18.57 40.65
CA TYR A 645 -53.22 -19.90 40.46
C TYR A 645 -52.49 -20.73 39.40
N SER A 646 -52.16 -20.13 38.26
CA SER A 646 -51.40 -20.79 37.17
C SER A 646 -49.98 -21.17 37.60
N LYS A 647 -49.36 -20.40 38.50
CA LYS A 647 -48.03 -20.71 39.07
C LYS A 647 -48.07 -21.87 40.05
N GLU A 648 -49.07 -21.91 40.91
CA GLU A 648 -49.26 -22.99 41.88
C GLU A 648 -49.53 -24.32 41.17
N GLN A 649 -50.38 -24.32 40.13
CA GLN A 649 -50.66 -25.50 39.31
C GLN A 649 -49.48 -25.93 38.43
N ALA A 650 -48.74 -25.00 37.83
CA ALA A 650 -47.54 -25.34 37.06
C ALA A 650 -46.44 -25.94 37.96
N ALA A 651 -46.33 -25.50 39.22
CA ALA A 651 -45.39 -26.06 40.19
C ALA A 651 -45.79 -27.45 40.71
N GLU A 652 -47.05 -27.88 40.51
CA GLU A 652 -47.48 -29.27 40.80
C GLU A 652 -47.26 -30.22 39.61
N LEU A 653 -47.12 -29.68 38.39
CA LEU A 653 -46.96 -30.45 37.14
C LEU A 653 -45.50 -30.67 36.71
N PHE A 654 -44.55 -29.89 37.26
CA PHE A 654 -43.10 -30.02 37.10
C PHE A 654 -42.46 -30.41 38.43
#